data_AF-A0A524EJ87-F1
#
_entry.id   AF-A0A524EJ87-F1
#
_cell.length_a   1.000
_cell.length_b   1.000
_cell.length_c   1.000
_cell.angle_alpha   90.00
_cell.angle_beta   90.00
_cell.angle_gamma   90.00
#
_symmetry.space_group_name_H-M   'P 1'
#
loop_
_entity.id
_entity.type
_entity.pdbx_description
1 polymer ?
#
loop_
_entity_poly.entity_id
_entity_poly.type
_entity_poly.pdbx_seq_one_letter_code
_entity_poly.pdbx_strand_id
1 'polypeptide(L)'
;MLISFSLSFNSLTLFQDWTFYTMTVLYVIILEEMVRWLKQGRRSEMSDLVAILFFFFLIFFFTKDIFTSIIGAFSVYLWFGIFELKDYPVINKLLIISLVTYNLIFISGIISNYLQNPFIFNTSFAFSFWVILGLGFILFGRKYIVIWRFMSPEYLTLLLYIIAWLAVIFINQYTPLSFKSQSPLVLSSFNPFDFIFNIYFILILVNWSIYFGSGPILDKLLGIKRLKNENLVNIINKVKENMEITKAVKIGIGKYPILNAMAYGSFLDRRIALIAEDETEIPQDELKGIVAHEFAHSKKNHTLILTIITSIDLVIRMLVGFPATFYDYTFGNPEIPFFSFFIINIVIYIVIYIFVRYLEGKADLYAKKKGYGKELVKALYNLESFYATGRQIGLNTMLLCDEKINHEHQILNYLETAEYIHSSLIKPSRISLLSNFLNSHPPTYYRVAAILGEDLTPSKEAFLPLICLSKSKIRKYGNKFESAREKFDKIATQKFSQFFQIENVSDFLNRINRKELYEFDLNKDYLFTNKLNNELILGTLRNVHFNDNICETDTLIIYDMKEKREISLKSSLYQRTRVIIDGLYFCDKKTPLILKDIEFNRNYKDAKYIFAKTDNSLFKKKIKDTKLPNSVQILKNFTDNDLFFKEKGKTKIFHCLETDIKNTYEEIELKFTNKSSMKQQKPVSLKLKDLIIRPKNIYISIGKNKTFRKSEIKIIEWLIEKQCRAYVFLKRPVNNFEIGYITSLEYDKTKKSDNLIVDFLRIKNIFDQTIVIPYKSIEVISFDYKTALIQKKKDTSFFSKIGYKILKKLKPQKILYLNKV
;
A
#
# COMPACT_ATOMS: atom_id res chain seq x y z
N MET A 1 22.58 14.45 -33.37
CA MET A 1 23.04 14.44 -31.96
C MET A 1 23.39 13.04 -31.44
N LEU A 2 22.59 11.99 -31.67
CA LEU A 2 22.95 10.60 -31.31
C LEU A 2 24.04 9.96 -32.23
N ILE A 3 24.19 10.46 -33.46
CA ILE A 3 25.12 9.88 -34.46
C ILE A 3 26.56 10.40 -34.31
N SER A 4 26.75 11.61 -33.78
CA SER A 4 28.08 12.18 -33.57
C SER A 4 28.78 11.64 -32.31
N PHE A 5 28.06 10.97 -31.41
CA PHE A 5 28.61 10.40 -30.17
C PHE A 5 29.16 8.97 -30.36
N SER A 6 28.87 8.30 -31.47
CA SER A 6 29.28 6.90 -31.69
C SER A 6 30.64 6.75 -32.37
N LEU A 7 31.25 7.82 -32.89
CA LEU A 7 32.46 7.73 -33.72
C LEU A 7 33.78 7.91 -32.96
N SER A 8 33.75 8.26 -31.66
CA SER A 8 34.97 8.37 -30.84
C SER A 8 35.16 7.23 -29.83
N PHE A 9 34.24 6.26 -29.76
CA PHE A 9 34.39 5.09 -28.89
C PHE A 9 35.22 4.02 -29.60
N ASN A 10 36.41 3.76 -29.07
CA ASN A 10 37.24 2.65 -29.50
C ASN A 10 36.43 1.36 -29.31
N SER A 11 36.09 0.65 -30.40
CA SER A 11 35.14 -0.48 -30.38
C SER A 11 35.52 -1.57 -29.36
N LEU A 12 36.81 -1.70 -29.06
CA LEU A 12 37.35 -2.58 -28.02
C LEU A 12 36.83 -2.25 -26.61
N THR A 13 36.65 -0.96 -26.29
CA THR A 13 36.18 -0.49 -24.97
C THR A 13 34.71 -0.80 -24.73
N LEU A 14 33.89 -0.83 -25.78
CA LEU A 14 32.49 -1.24 -25.71
C LEU A 14 32.34 -2.71 -25.32
N PHE A 15 33.19 -3.58 -25.86
CA PHE A 15 33.19 -5.01 -25.52
C PHE A 15 33.75 -5.32 -24.13
N GLN A 16 34.40 -4.38 -23.46
CA GLN A 16 34.83 -4.53 -22.07
C GLN A 16 33.78 -4.02 -21.07
N ASP A 17 32.78 -3.27 -21.54
CA ASP A 17 31.76 -2.67 -20.70
C ASP A 17 30.59 -3.63 -20.41
N TRP A 18 30.45 -4.08 -19.16
CA TRP A 18 29.36 -4.96 -18.75
C TRP A 18 27.97 -4.34 -18.96
N THR A 19 27.85 -3.02 -18.97
CA THR A 19 26.58 -2.31 -19.19
C THR A 19 26.11 -2.44 -20.63
N PHE A 20 27.02 -2.56 -21.59
CA PHE A 20 26.71 -2.82 -23.01
C PHE A 20 26.03 -4.19 -23.18
N TYR A 21 26.59 -5.25 -22.59
CA TYR A 21 26.00 -6.58 -22.65
C TYR A 21 24.63 -6.63 -21.97
N THR A 22 24.50 -5.98 -20.82
CA THR A 22 23.24 -5.92 -20.08
C THR A 22 22.16 -5.18 -20.89
N MET A 23 22.51 -4.05 -21.50
CA MET A 23 21.63 -3.28 -22.38
C MET A 23 21.20 -4.11 -23.59
N THR A 24 22.13 -4.82 -24.23
CA THR A 24 21.84 -5.68 -25.40
C THR A 24 20.85 -6.79 -25.06
N VAL A 25 21.01 -7.45 -23.91
CA VAL A 25 20.07 -8.45 -23.41
C VAL A 25 18.69 -7.83 -23.18
N LEU A 26 18.62 -6.67 -22.53
CA LEU A 26 17.36 -5.95 -22.29
C LEU A 26 16.69 -5.46 -23.57
N TYR A 27 17.47 -5.12 -24.61
CA TYR A 27 16.94 -4.77 -25.92
C TYR A 27 16.22 -5.95 -26.59
N VAL A 28 16.80 -7.15 -26.52
CA VAL A 28 16.14 -8.37 -27.03
C VAL A 28 14.84 -8.63 -26.25
N ILE A 29 14.86 -8.42 -24.93
CA ILE A 29 13.69 -8.61 -24.07
C ILE A 29 12.58 -7.60 -24.40
N ILE A 30 12.89 -6.31 -24.57
CA ILE A 30 11.87 -5.30 -24.89
C ILE A 30 11.25 -5.55 -26.27
N LEU A 31 12.05 -6.01 -27.25
CA LEU A 31 11.53 -6.43 -28.55
C LEU A 31 10.57 -7.62 -28.43
N GLU A 32 10.89 -8.60 -27.57
CA GLU A 32 9.98 -9.72 -27.29
C GLU A 32 8.65 -9.22 -26.71
N GLU A 33 8.68 -8.30 -25.75
CA GLU A 33 7.50 -7.67 -25.17
C GLU A 33 6.69 -6.86 -26.20
N MET A 34 7.35 -6.15 -27.12
CA MET A 34 6.68 -5.43 -28.20
C MET A 34 6.00 -6.39 -29.18
N VAL A 35 6.67 -7.46 -29.61
CA VAL A 35 6.08 -8.49 -30.48
C VAL A 35 4.91 -9.18 -29.78
N ARG A 36 4.99 -9.42 -28.47
CA ARG A 36 3.90 -9.95 -27.65
C ARG A 36 2.71 -9.01 -27.63
N TRP A 37 2.97 -7.74 -27.37
CA TRP A 37 1.94 -6.70 -27.33
C TRP A 37 1.22 -6.59 -28.67
N LEU A 38 1.95 -6.59 -29.79
CA LEU A 38 1.38 -6.58 -31.15
C LEU A 38 0.51 -7.82 -31.41
N LYS A 39 0.96 -9.01 -31.01
CA LYS A 39 0.21 -10.27 -31.20
C LYS A 39 -1.04 -10.38 -30.31
N GLN A 40 -1.02 -9.79 -29.12
CA GLN A 40 -2.08 -9.95 -28.11
C GLN A 40 -3.03 -8.75 -28.01
N GLY A 41 -2.61 -7.59 -28.51
CA GLY A 41 -3.31 -6.32 -28.35
C GLY A 41 -3.41 -5.82 -26.91
N ARG A 42 -2.72 -6.46 -25.95
CA ARG A 42 -2.61 -6.04 -24.54
C ARG A 42 -1.18 -6.27 -24.07
N ARG A 43 -0.70 -5.38 -23.19
CA ARG A 43 0.63 -5.48 -22.59
C ARG A 43 0.70 -6.67 -21.64
N SER A 44 1.91 -7.20 -21.44
CA SER A 44 2.13 -8.28 -20.47
C SER A 44 2.13 -7.74 -19.04
N GLU A 45 1.93 -8.63 -18.06
CA GLU A 45 1.85 -8.25 -16.64
C GLU A 45 3.15 -7.68 -16.07
N MET A 46 4.29 -7.94 -16.73
CA MET A 46 5.62 -7.48 -16.29
C MET A 46 6.24 -6.46 -17.26
N SER A 47 5.50 -6.04 -18.29
CA SER A 47 6.01 -5.13 -19.32
C SER A 47 6.51 -3.79 -18.75
N ASP A 48 5.84 -3.25 -17.73
CA ASP A 48 6.21 -1.99 -17.10
C ASP A 48 7.57 -2.09 -16.39
N LEU A 49 7.82 -3.19 -15.66
CA LEU A 49 9.11 -3.46 -15.03
C LEU A 49 10.22 -3.61 -16.08
N VAL A 50 9.94 -4.31 -17.18
CA VAL A 50 10.90 -4.49 -18.28
C VAL A 50 11.24 -3.15 -18.92
N ALA A 51 10.24 -2.29 -19.18
CA ALA A 51 10.46 -0.96 -19.73
C ALA A 51 11.32 -0.09 -18.79
N ILE A 52 11.01 -0.07 -17.50
CA ILE A 52 11.80 0.68 -16.50
C ILE A 52 13.25 0.17 -16.46
N LEU A 53 13.47 -1.15 -16.40
CA LEU A 53 14.81 -1.73 -16.41
C LEU A 53 15.57 -1.41 -17.70
N PHE A 54 14.90 -1.51 -18.85
CA PHE A 54 15.49 -1.17 -20.15
C PHE A 54 15.93 0.29 -20.19
N PHE A 55 15.05 1.25 -19.86
CA PHE A 55 15.41 2.66 -19.86
C PHE A 55 16.48 3.00 -18.82
N PHE A 56 16.45 2.36 -17.65
CA PHE A 56 17.50 2.51 -16.65
C PHE A 56 18.87 2.14 -17.21
N PHE A 57 19.03 0.94 -17.78
CA PHE A 57 20.32 0.49 -18.30
C PHE A 57 20.71 1.22 -19.59
N LEU A 58 19.74 1.65 -20.41
CA LEU A 58 20.00 2.48 -21.59
C LEU A 58 20.62 3.82 -21.18
N ILE A 59 20.02 4.51 -20.21
CA ILE A 59 20.53 5.79 -19.72
C ILE A 59 21.87 5.57 -19.00
N PHE A 60 21.96 4.56 -18.14
CA PHE A 60 23.18 4.24 -17.38
C PHE A 60 24.35 3.92 -18.29
N PHE A 61 24.11 3.25 -19.41
CA PHE A 61 25.13 2.97 -20.41
C PHE A 61 25.77 4.27 -20.94
N PHE A 62 25.00 5.33 -21.18
CA PHE A 62 25.51 6.61 -21.68
C PHE A 62 26.02 7.55 -20.58
N THR A 63 25.37 7.60 -19.42
CA THR A 63 25.70 8.57 -18.38
C THR A 63 26.71 8.05 -17.38
N LYS A 64 26.79 6.73 -17.18
CA LYS A 64 27.49 6.09 -16.05
C LYS A 64 27.06 6.60 -14.67
N ASP A 65 25.93 7.31 -14.60
CA ASP A 65 25.39 7.86 -13.37
C ASP A 65 24.10 7.12 -12.99
N ILE A 66 24.15 6.44 -11.85
CA ILE A 66 23.04 5.62 -11.36
C ILE A 66 21.80 6.50 -11.12
N PHE A 67 21.99 7.70 -10.59
CA PHE A 67 20.88 8.51 -10.12
C PHE A 67 20.09 9.15 -11.27
N THR A 68 20.78 9.73 -12.25
CA THR A 68 20.20 10.19 -13.52
C THR A 68 19.48 9.05 -14.24
N SER A 69 20.02 7.84 -14.17
CA SER A 69 19.42 6.64 -14.78
C SER A 69 18.12 6.23 -14.11
N ILE A 70 18.05 6.25 -12.77
CA ILE A 70 16.81 5.98 -12.02
C ILE A 70 15.74 7.01 -12.40
N ILE A 71 16.08 8.30 -12.27
CA ILE A 71 15.12 9.39 -12.50
C ILE A 71 14.65 9.40 -13.95
N GLY A 72 15.57 9.23 -14.91
CA GLY A 72 15.23 9.18 -16.33
C GLY A 72 14.38 7.97 -16.71
N ALA A 73 14.65 6.79 -16.16
CA ALA A 73 13.83 5.60 -16.39
C ALA A 73 12.38 5.80 -15.94
N PHE A 74 12.19 6.35 -14.73
CA PHE A 74 10.86 6.70 -14.24
C PHE A 74 10.23 7.83 -15.06
N SER A 75 10.99 8.85 -15.46
CA SER A 75 10.50 9.96 -16.28
C SER A 75 9.91 9.47 -17.60
N VAL A 76 10.64 8.61 -18.33
CA VAL A 76 10.17 8.02 -19.58
C VAL A 76 8.94 7.13 -19.34
N TYR A 77 8.93 6.36 -18.25
CA TYR A 77 7.78 5.53 -17.89
C TYR A 77 6.52 6.36 -17.58
N LEU A 78 6.66 7.49 -16.88
CA LEU A 78 5.54 8.35 -16.50
C LEU A 78 4.79 8.93 -17.72
N TRP A 79 5.46 9.14 -18.85
CA TRP A 79 4.81 9.54 -20.11
C TRP A 79 3.73 8.54 -20.53
N PHE A 80 4.03 7.24 -20.47
CA PHE A 80 3.06 6.18 -20.77
C PHE A 80 1.95 6.13 -19.73
N GLY A 81 2.30 6.28 -18.44
CA GLY A 81 1.35 6.29 -17.34
C GLY A 81 0.30 7.39 -17.44
N ILE A 82 0.68 8.61 -17.85
CA ILE A 82 -0.26 9.72 -18.05
C ILE A 82 -1.28 9.42 -19.13
N PHE A 83 -0.83 8.84 -20.26
CA PHE A 83 -1.74 8.49 -21.35
C PHE A 83 -2.73 7.40 -20.93
N GLU A 84 -2.26 6.38 -20.20
CA GLU A 84 -3.09 5.29 -19.71
C GLU A 84 -4.12 5.77 -18.68
N LEU A 85 -3.66 6.51 -17.68
CA LEU A 85 -4.47 6.96 -16.55
C LEU A 85 -5.16 8.31 -16.78
N LYS A 86 -5.26 8.79 -18.02
CA LYS A 86 -5.95 10.06 -18.36
C LYS A 86 -7.41 10.16 -17.89
N ASP A 87 -8.06 9.02 -17.70
CA ASP A 87 -9.45 8.97 -17.23
C ASP A 87 -9.54 9.08 -15.69
N TYR A 88 -8.42 9.02 -14.96
CA TYR A 88 -8.38 9.09 -13.49
C TYR A 88 -8.08 10.53 -13.06
N PRO A 89 -9.07 11.29 -12.58
CA PRO A 89 -8.95 12.74 -12.44
C PRO A 89 -7.86 13.17 -11.44
N VAL A 90 -7.69 12.44 -10.34
CA VAL A 90 -6.68 12.76 -9.31
C VAL A 90 -5.32 12.14 -9.66
N ILE A 91 -5.30 10.84 -10.00
CA ILE A 91 -4.05 10.13 -10.29
C ILE A 91 -3.35 10.72 -11.51
N ASN A 92 -4.09 11.07 -12.57
CA ASN A 92 -3.50 11.69 -13.76
C ASN A 92 -2.77 13.01 -13.43
N LYS A 93 -3.41 13.88 -12.65
CA LYS A 93 -2.81 15.15 -12.22
C LYS A 93 -1.56 14.92 -11.37
N LEU A 94 -1.59 13.96 -10.44
CA LEU A 94 -0.41 13.59 -9.66
C LEU A 94 0.73 13.08 -10.55
N LEU A 95 0.41 12.25 -11.55
CA LEU A 95 1.40 11.77 -12.52
C LEU A 95 1.97 12.91 -13.38
N ILE A 96 1.18 13.91 -13.76
CA ILE A 96 1.67 15.10 -14.47
C ILE A 96 2.69 15.87 -13.62
N ILE A 97 2.40 16.06 -12.32
CA ILE A 97 3.34 16.70 -11.39
C ILE A 97 4.64 15.92 -11.35
N SER A 98 4.57 14.60 -11.10
CA SER A 98 5.76 13.74 -11.07
C SER A 98 6.51 13.75 -12.40
N LEU A 99 5.81 13.73 -13.53
CA LEU A 99 6.43 13.76 -14.86
C LEU A 99 7.23 15.03 -15.07
N VAL A 100 6.64 16.21 -14.81
CA VAL A 100 7.33 17.49 -15.03
C VAL A 100 8.53 17.59 -14.10
N THR A 101 8.39 17.24 -12.82
CA THR A 101 9.50 17.26 -11.86
C THR A 101 10.62 16.31 -12.27
N TYR A 102 10.29 15.07 -12.66
CA TYR A 102 11.30 14.07 -13.02
C TYR A 102 11.98 14.40 -14.35
N ASN A 103 11.25 14.95 -15.34
CA ASN A 103 11.87 15.43 -16.58
C ASN A 103 12.81 16.59 -16.32
N LEU A 104 12.43 17.55 -15.47
CA LEU A 104 13.29 18.67 -15.12
C LEU A 104 14.60 18.17 -14.51
N ILE A 105 14.54 17.26 -13.53
CA ILE A 105 15.74 16.70 -12.91
C ILE A 105 16.55 15.85 -13.90
N PHE A 106 15.88 15.05 -14.73
CA PHE A 106 16.53 14.17 -15.70
C PHE A 106 17.27 14.94 -16.79
N ILE A 107 16.64 15.95 -17.40
CA ILE A 107 17.26 16.81 -18.41
C ILE A 107 18.46 17.54 -17.79
N SER A 108 18.30 18.08 -16.58
CA SER A 108 19.39 18.68 -15.83
C SER A 108 20.52 17.70 -15.55
N GLY A 109 20.24 16.43 -15.28
CA GLY A 109 21.25 15.37 -15.12
C GLY A 109 22.03 15.10 -16.40
N ILE A 110 21.35 15.03 -17.55
CA ILE A 110 22.02 14.91 -18.86
C ILE A 110 22.93 16.10 -19.12
N ILE A 111 22.43 17.32 -18.92
CA ILE A 111 23.20 18.56 -19.13
C ILE A 111 24.41 18.60 -18.18
N SER A 112 24.22 18.29 -16.90
CA SER A 112 25.30 18.23 -15.92
C SER A 112 26.36 17.19 -16.29
N ASN A 113 25.97 16.01 -16.77
CA ASN A 113 26.91 14.99 -17.20
C ASN A 113 27.69 15.45 -18.46
N TYR A 114 27.02 16.11 -19.39
CA TYR A 114 27.67 16.64 -20.60
C TYR A 114 28.66 17.77 -20.29
N LEU A 115 28.29 18.70 -19.40
CA LEU A 115 29.14 19.81 -18.98
C LEU A 115 30.19 19.41 -17.92
N GLN A 116 30.17 18.16 -17.45
CA GLN A 116 30.97 17.67 -16.31
C GLN A 116 30.84 18.55 -15.06
N ASN A 117 29.67 19.17 -14.88
CA ASN A 117 29.38 20.07 -13.77
C ASN A 117 28.06 19.67 -13.09
N PRO A 118 28.09 19.19 -11.84
CA PRO A 118 26.90 18.70 -11.14
C PRO A 118 25.95 19.83 -10.67
N PHE A 119 26.34 21.10 -10.81
CA PHE A 119 25.58 22.26 -10.32
C PHE A 119 24.12 22.26 -10.80
N ILE A 120 23.88 22.09 -12.10
CA ILE A 120 22.53 22.16 -12.69
C ILE A 120 21.65 21.03 -12.17
N PHE A 121 22.19 19.81 -12.11
CA PHE A 121 21.53 18.64 -11.52
C PHE A 121 21.19 18.84 -10.05
N ASN A 122 22.18 19.22 -9.24
CA ASN A 122 22.03 19.43 -7.81
C ASN A 122 20.98 20.51 -7.50
N THR A 123 21.03 21.63 -8.23
CA THR A 123 20.05 22.72 -8.12
C THR A 123 18.65 22.23 -8.47
N SER A 124 18.52 21.54 -9.59
CA SER A 124 17.24 21.01 -10.05
C SER A 124 16.61 20.03 -9.05
N PHE A 125 17.43 19.18 -8.42
CA PHE A 125 16.96 18.29 -7.38
C PHE A 125 16.59 19.05 -6.09
N ALA A 126 17.44 19.95 -5.61
CA ALA A 126 17.20 20.72 -4.39
C ALA A 126 15.89 21.55 -4.47
N PHE A 127 15.56 22.05 -5.67
CA PHE A 127 14.33 22.81 -5.92
C PHE A 127 13.14 21.97 -6.41
N SER A 128 13.31 20.66 -6.62
CA SER A 128 12.25 19.77 -7.12
C SER A 128 10.98 19.78 -6.28
N PHE A 129 11.12 19.90 -4.96
CA PHE A 129 9.99 20.01 -4.04
C PHE A 129 9.13 21.25 -4.33
N TRP A 130 9.74 22.38 -4.64
CA TRP A 130 9.01 23.63 -4.98
C TRP A 130 8.29 23.52 -6.32
N VAL A 131 8.88 22.79 -7.28
CA VAL A 131 8.21 22.46 -8.54
C VAL A 131 6.97 21.61 -8.28
N ILE A 132 7.07 20.58 -7.43
CA ILE A 132 5.93 19.75 -7.03
C ILE A 132 4.83 20.61 -6.38
N LEU A 133 5.22 21.50 -5.47
CA LEU A 133 4.30 22.39 -4.76
C LEU A 133 3.58 23.35 -5.72
N GLY A 134 4.33 24.02 -6.59
CA GLY A 134 3.79 24.96 -7.58
C GLY A 134 2.82 24.27 -8.56
N LEU A 135 3.22 23.13 -9.12
CA LEU A 135 2.37 22.36 -10.03
C LEU A 135 1.14 21.78 -9.33
N GLY A 136 1.29 21.33 -8.09
CA GLY A 136 0.17 20.87 -7.28
C GLY A 136 -0.87 21.96 -7.07
N PHE A 137 -0.43 23.18 -6.76
CA PHE A 137 -1.33 24.34 -6.69
C PHE A 137 -1.99 24.65 -8.04
N ILE A 138 -1.25 24.60 -9.14
CA ILE A 138 -1.80 24.85 -10.49
C ILE A 138 -2.89 23.83 -10.85
N LEU A 139 -2.68 22.53 -10.56
CA LEU A 139 -3.57 21.46 -11.00
C LEU A 139 -4.76 21.19 -10.07
N PHE A 140 -4.61 21.41 -8.76
CA PHE A 140 -5.62 21.11 -7.75
C PHE A 140 -6.13 22.37 -7.03
N GLY A 141 -5.57 23.54 -7.30
CA GLY A 141 -5.98 24.82 -6.73
C GLY A 141 -5.83 24.85 -5.21
N ARG A 142 -6.78 25.53 -4.55
CA ARG A 142 -6.79 25.68 -3.09
C ARG A 142 -6.84 24.35 -2.34
N LYS A 143 -7.35 23.26 -2.93
CA LYS A 143 -7.37 21.93 -2.29
C LYS A 143 -5.98 21.37 -2.07
N TYR A 144 -5.06 21.62 -3.00
CA TYR A 144 -3.65 21.26 -2.79
C TYR A 144 -3.06 22.02 -1.62
N ILE A 145 -3.41 23.31 -1.49
CA ILE A 145 -3.02 24.11 -0.34
C ILE A 145 -3.60 23.51 0.93
N VAL A 146 -4.83 23.01 0.94
CA VAL A 146 -5.40 22.35 2.13
C VAL A 146 -4.56 21.14 2.54
N ILE A 147 -4.20 20.26 1.61
CA ILE A 147 -3.31 19.13 1.89
C ILE A 147 -1.95 19.62 2.37
N TRP A 148 -1.39 20.63 1.71
CA TRP A 148 -0.11 21.23 2.05
C TRP A 148 -0.11 21.90 3.44
N ARG A 149 -1.20 22.58 3.79
CA ARG A 149 -1.48 23.16 5.11
C ARG A 149 -1.39 22.06 6.17
N PHE A 150 -1.94 20.89 5.90
CA PHE A 150 -1.85 19.74 6.80
C PHE A 150 -0.49 19.05 6.83
N MET A 151 0.35 19.26 5.83
CA MET A 151 1.61 18.55 5.65
C MET A 151 2.80 19.23 6.36
N SER A 152 2.53 20.16 7.30
CA SER A 152 3.39 20.50 8.46
C SER A 152 4.26 21.79 8.35
N PRO A 153 4.67 22.44 9.47
CA PRO A 153 5.44 23.69 9.49
C PRO A 153 6.83 23.60 8.85
N GLU A 154 7.36 22.40 8.61
CA GLU A 154 8.69 22.17 8.07
C GLU A 154 8.85 22.72 6.65
N TYR A 155 7.77 22.89 5.89
CA TYR A 155 7.87 23.54 4.57
C TYR A 155 8.09 25.05 4.67
N LEU A 156 7.53 25.68 5.69
CA LEU A 156 7.85 27.07 5.99
C LEU A 156 9.33 27.17 6.40
N THR A 157 9.81 26.22 7.21
CA THR A 157 11.24 26.11 7.53
C THR A 157 12.10 25.95 6.29
N LEU A 158 11.70 25.08 5.36
CA LEU A 158 12.42 24.88 4.10
C LEU A 158 12.45 26.15 3.24
N LEU A 159 11.34 26.91 3.19
CA LEU A 159 11.30 28.20 2.49
C LEU A 159 12.26 29.20 3.13
N LEU A 160 12.24 29.30 4.45
CA LEU A 160 13.09 30.22 5.20
C LEU A 160 14.56 29.82 5.14
N TYR A 161 14.88 28.53 5.00
CA TYR A 161 16.23 28.06 4.71
C TYR A 161 16.73 28.55 3.34
N ILE A 162 15.89 28.56 2.31
CA ILE A 162 16.25 29.15 1.01
C ILE A 162 16.51 30.65 1.17
N ILE A 163 15.62 31.36 1.85
CA ILE A 163 15.77 32.81 2.08
C ILE A 163 17.07 33.09 2.85
N ALA A 164 17.40 32.27 3.86
CA ALA A 164 18.65 32.38 4.60
C ALA A 164 19.87 32.17 3.70
N TRP A 165 19.86 31.16 2.84
CA TRP A 165 20.93 30.94 1.85
C TRP A 165 21.09 32.10 0.86
N LEU A 166 19.98 32.62 0.33
CA LEU A 166 19.99 33.76 -0.58
C LEU A 166 20.54 35.01 0.12
N ALA A 167 20.17 35.24 1.38
CA ALA A 167 20.70 36.34 2.18
C ALA A 167 22.21 36.20 2.40
N VAL A 168 22.69 35.01 2.75
CA VAL A 168 24.13 34.73 2.91
C VAL A 168 24.91 34.99 1.62
N ILE A 169 24.41 34.52 0.48
CA ILE A 169 25.05 34.77 -0.82
C ILE A 169 25.09 36.26 -1.14
N PHE A 170 23.95 36.94 -0.98
CA PHE A 170 23.85 38.37 -1.24
C PHE A 170 24.83 39.17 -0.38
N ILE A 171 24.91 38.86 0.92
CA ILE A 171 25.80 39.55 1.84
C ILE A 171 27.27 39.28 1.48
N ASN A 172 27.63 38.03 1.17
CA ASN A 172 28.97 37.67 0.73
C ASN A 172 29.39 38.35 -0.58
N GLN A 173 28.43 38.62 -1.47
CA GLN A 173 28.69 39.24 -2.76
C GLN A 173 28.78 40.78 -2.68
N TYR A 174 27.98 41.40 -1.82
CA TYR A 174 27.79 42.86 -1.83
C TYR A 174 28.25 43.60 -0.56
N THR A 175 28.78 42.88 0.44
CA THR A 175 29.26 43.49 1.70
C THR A 175 30.65 42.95 2.06
N PRO A 176 31.43 43.67 2.91
CA PRO A 176 32.72 43.16 3.39
C PRO A 176 32.61 42.04 4.43
N LEU A 177 31.39 41.61 4.78
CA LEU A 177 31.17 40.49 5.70
C LEU A 177 31.33 39.17 4.95
N SER A 178 32.31 38.35 5.36
CA SER A 178 32.54 37.02 4.77
C SER A 178 31.88 35.92 5.61
N PHE A 179 30.67 35.52 5.27
CA PHE A 179 30.01 34.34 5.82
C PHE A 179 30.68 33.07 5.27
N LYS A 180 31.01 32.15 6.18
CA LYS A 180 31.60 30.85 5.82
C LYS A 180 30.48 29.90 5.39
N SER A 181 30.46 29.55 4.11
CA SER A 181 29.41 28.72 3.51
C SER A 181 29.42 27.29 4.04
N GLN A 182 30.59 26.70 4.32
CA GLN A 182 30.75 25.34 4.87
C GLN A 182 32.17 25.17 5.45
N SER A 183 32.42 25.70 6.65
CA SER A 183 33.64 25.35 7.39
C SER A 183 33.29 24.41 8.55
N PRO A 184 33.89 23.19 8.62
CA PRO A 184 33.76 22.34 9.79
C PRO A 184 34.22 23.12 11.03
N LEU A 185 33.51 22.94 12.15
CA LEU A 185 33.93 23.54 13.40
C LEU A 185 35.08 22.71 14.00
N VAL A 186 36.31 23.15 13.74
CA VAL A 186 37.51 22.54 14.32
C VAL A 186 37.69 23.07 15.75
N LEU A 187 37.46 22.22 16.76
CA LEU A 187 37.54 22.62 18.17
C LEU A 187 38.92 23.19 18.56
N SER A 188 40.00 22.74 17.91
CA SER A 188 41.36 23.21 18.19
C SER A 188 41.66 24.62 17.67
N SER A 189 40.82 25.18 16.80
CA SER A 189 40.97 26.54 16.22
C SER A 189 39.66 27.33 16.27
N PHE A 190 38.91 27.18 17.36
CA PHE A 190 37.60 27.82 17.52
C PHE A 190 37.70 29.36 17.56
N ASN A 191 37.07 30.01 16.59
CA ASN A 191 36.83 31.45 16.59
C ASN A 191 35.32 31.72 16.74
N PRO A 192 34.87 32.43 17.80
CA PRO A 192 33.45 32.76 18.00
C PRO A 192 32.81 33.51 16.82
N PHE A 193 33.56 34.37 16.13
CA PHE A 193 33.05 35.09 14.96
C PHE A 193 32.77 34.13 13.80
N ASP A 194 33.68 33.20 13.53
CA ASP A 194 33.50 32.20 12.47
C ASP A 194 32.29 31.29 12.73
N PHE A 195 31.97 31.02 14.00
CA PHE A 195 30.79 30.26 14.38
C PHE A 195 29.49 31.03 14.11
N ILE A 196 29.43 32.32 14.48
CA ILE A 196 28.23 33.15 14.28
C ILE A 196 27.95 33.39 12.79
N PHE A 197 29.00 33.58 11.98
CA PHE A 197 28.91 33.82 10.55
C PHE A 197 28.84 32.53 9.70
N ASN A 198 28.58 31.38 10.34
CA ASN A 198 28.42 30.10 9.65
C ASN A 198 26.96 29.83 9.28
N ILE A 199 26.71 29.26 8.10
CA ILE A 199 25.36 28.89 7.66
C ILE A 199 24.64 27.98 8.67
N TYR A 200 25.33 27.03 9.32
CA TYR A 200 24.68 26.14 10.29
C TYR A 200 24.06 26.93 11.44
N PHE A 201 24.76 27.95 11.94
CA PHE A 201 24.27 28.81 13.02
C PHE A 201 23.05 29.62 12.58
N ILE A 202 23.07 30.17 11.36
CA ILE A 202 21.94 30.91 10.78
C ILE A 202 20.71 30.00 10.66
N LEU A 203 20.88 28.77 10.16
CA LEU A 203 19.78 27.81 10.04
C LEU A 203 19.21 27.41 11.42
N ILE A 204 20.07 27.30 12.44
CA ILE A 204 19.64 27.11 13.84
C ILE A 204 18.82 28.33 14.30
N LEU A 205 19.29 29.57 14.06
CA LEU A 205 18.53 30.78 14.41
C LEU A 205 17.17 30.84 13.69
N VAL A 206 17.12 30.45 12.42
CA VAL A 206 15.87 30.36 11.65
C VAL A 206 14.92 29.35 12.29
N ASN A 207 15.40 28.16 12.68
CA ASN A 207 14.57 27.17 13.39
C ASN A 207 13.98 27.71 14.69
N TRP A 208 14.79 28.39 15.50
CA TRP A 208 14.31 28.98 16.74
C TRP A 208 13.33 30.13 16.50
N SER A 209 13.58 30.95 15.48
CA SER A 209 12.68 32.03 15.08
C SER A 209 11.31 31.49 14.64
N ILE A 210 11.30 30.42 13.85
CA ILE A 210 10.07 29.72 13.45
C ILE A 210 9.40 29.11 14.67
N TYR A 211 10.14 28.45 15.55
CA TYR A 211 9.57 27.87 16.76
C TYR A 211 8.81 28.91 17.58
N PHE A 212 9.43 30.06 17.87
CA PHE A 212 8.78 31.14 18.62
C PHE A 212 7.65 31.83 17.85
N GLY A 213 7.79 32.01 16.54
CA GLY A 213 6.78 32.63 15.67
C GLY A 213 5.68 31.68 15.15
N SER A 214 5.80 30.38 15.39
CA SER A 214 4.98 29.34 14.72
C SER A 214 3.49 29.50 14.99
N GLY A 215 3.09 29.95 16.19
CA GLY A 215 1.68 30.07 16.58
C GLY A 215 0.87 30.96 15.62
N PRO A 216 1.14 32.27 15.53
CA PRO A 216 0.44 33.17 14.62
C PRO A 216 0.61 32.81 13.14
N ILE A 217 1.79 32.30 12.75
CA ILE A 217 2.05 31.92 11.36
C ILE A 217 1.16 30.76 10.95
N LEU A 218 1.06 29.73 11.80
CA LEU A 218 0.22 28.56 11.53
C LEU A 218 -1.28 28.91 11.57
N ASP A 219 -1.73 29.82 12.42
CA ASP A 219 -3.12 30.30 12.34
C ASP A 219 -3.46 30.81 10.94
N LYS A 220 -2.60 31.66 10.39
CA LYS A 220 -2.79 32.27 9.07
C LYS A 220 -2.64 31.26 7.94
N LEU A 221 -1.60 30.42 8.00
CA LEU A 221 -1.34 29.40 6.99
C LEU A 221 -2.48 28.38 6.95
N LEU A 222 -2.90 27.86 8.11
CA LEU A 222 -3.94 26.85 8.25
C LEU A 222 -5.36 27.44 8.26
N GLY A 223 -5.52 28.76 8.12
CA GLY A 223 -6.82 29.41 8.14
C GLY A 223 -7.62 29.14 9.42
N ILE A 224 -6.93 28.95 10.55
CA ILE A 224 -7.55 28.63 11.84
C ILE A 224 -8.21 29.90 12.36
N LYS A 225 -9.49 29.79 12.71
CA LYS A 225 -10.26 30.85 13.35
C LYS A 225 -10.52 30.50 14.80
N ARG A 226 -10.71 31.51 15.65
CA ARG A 226 -11.08 31.28 17.05
C ARG A 226 -12.39 30.49 17.12
N LEU A 227 -12.42 29.42 17.93
CA LEU A 227 -13.61 28.62 18.13
C LEU A 227 -14.65 29.45 18.89
N LYS A 228 -15.88 29.51 18.35
CA LYS A 228 -17.00 30.27 18.94
C LYS A 228 -17.97 29.38 19.71
N ASN A 229 -18.04 28.09 19.38
CA ASN A 229 -18.94 27.14 20.06
C ASN A 229 -18.54 26.95 21.53
N GLU A 230 -19.32 27.53 22.44
CA GLU A 230 -19.06 27.53 23.88
C GLU A 230 -19.06 26.12 24.47
N ASN A 231 -19.91 25.22 23.97
CA ASN A 231 -19.97 23.83 24.46
C ASN A 231 -18.65 23.10 24.20
N LEU A 232 -18.13 23.19 22.97
CA LEU A 232 -16.84 22.59 22.62
C LEU A 232 -15.68 23.23 23.39
N VAL A 233 -15.69 24.55 23.55
CA VAL A 233 -14.69 25.27 24.36
C VAL A 233 -14.71 24.77 25.80
N ASN A 234 -15.89 24.59 26.39
CA ASN A 234 -16.06 24.06 27.75
C ASN A 234 -15.55 22.62 27.87
N ILE A 235 -15.82 21.76 26.88
CA ILE A 235 -15.27 20.40 26.85
C ILE A 235 -13.75 20.42 26.82
N ILE A 236 -13.16 21.24 25.94
CA ILE A 236 -11.69 21.36 25.81
C ILE A 236 -11.07 21.90 27.09
N ASN A 237 -11.69 22.89 27.73
CA ASN A 237 -11.22 23.42 29.00
C ASN A 237 -11.27 22.38 30.13
N LYS A 238 -12.33 21.57 30.22
CA LYS A 238 -12.39 20.45 31.15
C LYS A 238 -11.27 19.42 30.90
N VAL A 239 -11.01 19.10 29.63
CA VAL A 239 -9.88 18.21 29.28
C VAL A 239 -8.55 18.85 29.67
N LYS A 240 -8.36 20.14 29.40
CA LYS A 240 -7.15 20.91 29.76
C LYS A 240 -6.87 20.86 31.26
N GLU A 241 -7.90 21.05 32.09
CA GLU A 241 -7.82 20.98 33.55
C GLU A 241 -7.41 19.57 34.00
N ASN A 242 -8.07 18.53 33.50
CA ASN A 242 -7.73 17.13 33.78
C ASN A 242 -6.30 16.76 33.34
N MET A 243 -5.80 17.41 32.29
CA MET A 243 -4.45 17.27 31.74
C MET A 243 -3.42 18.16 32.45
N GLU A 244 -3.80 18.85 33.52
CA GLU A 244 -2.94 19.69 34.37
C GLU A 244 -2.20 20.81 33.60
N ILE A 245 -2.83 21.37 32.57
CA ILE A 245 -2.26 22.49 31.83
C ILE A 245 -2.73 23.79 32.48
N THR A 246 -1.85 24.45 33.24
CA THR A 246 -2.15 25.72 33.92
C THR A 246 -2.07 26.93 33.00
N LYS A 247 -1.25 26.87 31.95
CA LYS A 247 -1.05 27.97 31.00
C LYS A 247 -2.30 28.24 30.16
N ALA A 248 -2.49 29.48 29.73
CA ALA A 248 -3.51 29.82 28.75
C ALA A 248 -3.25 29.07 27.44
N VAL A 249 -4.33 28.54 26.84
CA VAL A 249 -4.29 27.86 25.53
C VAL A 249 -5.31 28.54 24.64
N LYS A 250 -4.89 28.98 23.45
CA LYS A 250 -5.80 29.52 22.45
C LYS A 250 -6.44 28.36 21.67
N ILE A 251 -7.76 28.36 21.59
CA ILE A 251 -8.54 27.30 20.93
C ILE A 251 -9.07 27.84 19.60
N GLY A 252 -8.71 27.17 18.51
CA GLY A 252 -9.17 27.49 17.16
C GLY A 252 -9.82 26.32 16.46
N ILE A 253 -10.41 26.59 15.31
CA ILE A 253 -11.00 25.62 14.39
C ILE A 253 -10.64 25.96 12.95
N GLY A 254 -10.25 24.93 12.18
CA GLY A 254 -10.13 24.95 10.73
C GLY A 254 -11.17 24.04 10.09
N LYS A 255 -11.83 24.51 9.03
CA LYS A 255 -12.90 23.78 8.35
C LYS A 255 -12.37 22.84 7.26
N TYR A 256 -12.41 21.53 7.52
CA TYR A 256 -11.71 20.53 6.71
C TYR A 256 -12.33 19.12 6.79
N PRO A 257 -12.19 18.27 5.76
CA PRO A 257 -12.87 16.97 5.62
C PRO A 257 -12.49 15.84 6.59
N ILE A 258 -11.67 16.13 7.60
CA ILE A 258 -11.13 15.14 8.55
C ILE A 258 -11.42 15.64 9.95
N LEU A 259 -11.83 14.75 10.85
CA LEU A 259 -11.81 15.02 12.29
C LEU A 259 -10.39 14.77 12.84
N ASN A 260 -9.70 15.84 13.20
CA ASN A 260 -8.40 15.80 13.87
C ASN A 260 -8.24 17.00 14.83
N ALA A 261 -7.19 17.02 15.63
CA ALA A 261 -6.73 18.23 16.29
C ALA A 261 -5.21 18.32 16.22
N MET A 262 -4.69 19.52 16.45
CA MET A 262 -3.25 19.77 16.45
C MET A 262 -2.91 20.72 17.60
N ALA A 263 -1.98 20.33 18.46
CA ALA A 263 -1.29 21.25 19.35
C ALA A 263 -0.07 21.86 18.65
N TYR A 264 0.03 23.19 18.67
CA TYR A 264 1.11 23.92 18.02
C TYR A 264 1.46 25.20 18.78
N GLY A 265 2.52 25.86 18.31
CA GLY A 265 3.10 27.03 18.95
C GLY A 265 4.24 26.69 19.91
N SER A 266 4.90 27.74 20.39
CA SER A 266 6.00 27.63 21.34
C SER A 266 5.50 27.37 22.76
N PHE A 267 6.41 27.07 23.68
CA PHE A 267 6.07 26.92 25.10
C PHE A 267 5.52 28.22 25.74
N LEU A 268 5.69 29.38 25.06
CA LEU A 268 5.17 30.70 25.44
C LEU A 268 3.80 30.98 24.83
N ASP A 269 3.50 30.46 23.63
CA ASP A 269 2.23 30.68 22.92
C ASP A 269 1.57 29.33 22.58
N ARG A 270 0.89 28.74 23.55
CA ARG A 270 0.25 27.42 23.41
C ARG A 270 -1.08 27.53 22.68
N ARG A 271 -1.25 26.75 21.61
CA ARG A 271 -2.45 26.75 20.78
C ARG A 271 -2.92 25.33 20.51
N ILE A 272 -4.22 25.19 20.32
CA ILE A 272 -4.84 23.98 19.81
C ILE A 272 -5.83 24.34 18.71
N ALA A 273 -5.78 23.61 17.60
CA ALA A 273 -6.72 23.76 16.50
C ALA A 273 -7.50 22.47 16.31
N LEU A 274 -8.82 22.58 16.29
CA LEU A 274 -9.70 21.54 15.81
C LEU A 274 -9.74 21.57 14.29
N ILE A 275 -9.72 20.40 13.69
CA ILE A 275 -9.82 20.21 12.25
C ILE A 275 -11.08 19.37 12.08
N ALA A 276 -12.12 19.92 11.46
CA ALA A 276 -13.40 19.25 11.22
C ALA A 276 -14.19 19.96 10.11
N GLU A 277 -15.11 19.27 9.43
CA GLU A 277 -15.93 19.91 8.37
C GLU A 277 -16.85 20.95 8.99
N ASP A 278 -17.51 20.52 10.05
CA ASP A 278 -18.41 21.33 10.87
C ASP A 278 -18.09 21.13 12.37
N GLU A 279 -18.29 22.18 13.15
CA GLU A 279 -18.21 22.14 14.60
C GLU A 279 -19.39 21.38 15.23
N THR A 280 -20.52 21.25 14.52
CA THR A 280 -21.70 20.54 15.03
C THR A 280 -21.63 19.03 14.89
N GLU A 281 -20.77 18.51 14.00
CA GLU A 281 -20.68 17.08 13.67
C GLU A 281 -19.58 16.34 14.44
N ILE A 282 -18.92 17.01 15.39
CA ILE A 282 -17.78 16.44 16.12
C ILE A 282 -18.28 15.54 17.26
N PRO A 283 -18.00 14.22 17.24
CA PRO A 283 -18.31 13.33 18.37
C PRO A 283 -17.50 13.74 19.60
N GLN A 284 -18.21 14.05 20.70
CA GLN A 284 -17.59 14.62 21.90
C GLN A 284 -16.58 13.68 22.58
N ASP A 285 -16.81 12.36 22.51
CA ASP A 285 -15.92 11.36 23.08
C ASP A 285 -14.60 11.30 22.30
N GLU A 286 -14.65 11.24 20.97
CA GLU A 286 -13.45 11.28 20.12
C GLU A 286 -12.68 12.57 20.29
N LEU A 287 -13.39 13.71 20.35
CA LEU A 287 -12.77 15.01 20.60
C LEU A 287 -11.96 15.02 21.90
N LYS A 288 -12.52 14.49 22.99
CA LYS A 288 -11.81 14.42 24.29
C LYS A 288 -10.52 13.61 24.17
N GLY A 289 -10.57 12.48 23.47
CA GLY A 289 -9.40 11.62 23.23
C GLY A 289 -8.30 12.32 22.44
N ILE A 290 -8.66 12.93 21.30
CA ILE A 290 -7.71 13.64 20.43
C ILE A 290 -7.11 14.84 21.17
N VAL A 291 -7.94 15.67 21.79
CA VAL A 291 -7.49 16.86 22.53
C VAL A 291 -6.61 16.49 23.72
N ALA A 292 -6.91 15.40 24.43
CA ALA A 292 -6.05 14.89 25.49
C ALA A 292 -4.68 14.46 24.94
N HIS A 293 -4.62 13.76 23.82
CA HIS A 293 -3.35 13.40 23.18
C HIS A 293 -2.53 14.66 22.81
N GLU A 294 -3.14 15.63 22.14
CA GLU A 294 -2.49 16.89 21.75
C GLU A 294 -2.03 17.72 22.97
N PHE A 295 -2.81 17.75 24.04
CA PHE A 295 -2.42 18.38 25.30
C PHE A 295 -1.25 17.68 25.99
N ALA A 296 -1.10 16.36 25.83
CA ALA A 296 0.08 15.67 26.32
C ALA A 296 1.35 16.17 25.62
N HIS A 297 1.32 16.40 24.29
CA HIS A 297 2.43 17.01 23.55
C HIS A 297 2.78 18.40 24.10
N SER A 298 1.76 19.23 24.36
CA SER A 298 1.95 20.58 24.92
C SER A 298 2.51 20.53 26.36
N LYS A 299 1.99 19.66 27.23
CA LYS A 299 2.44 19.52 28.62
C LYS A 299 3.90 19.08 28.70
N LYS A 300 4.32 18.17 27.82
CA LYS A 300 5.69 17.65 27.76
C LYS A 300 6.63 18.45 26.85
N ASN A 301 6.16 19.57 26.29
CA ASN A 301 6.91 20.44 25.39
C ASN A 301 7.57 19.67 24.23
N HIS A 302 6.85 18.71 23.63
CA HIS A 302 7.41 17.88 22.56
C HIS A 302 7.89 18.71 21.35
N THR A 303 7.23 19.83 21.04
CA THR A 303 7.67 20.77 19.99
C THR A 303 9.03 21.43 20.29
N LEU A 304 9.31 21.73 21.56
CA LEU A 304 10.62 22.23 22.00
C LEU A 304 11.68 21.15 21.86
N ILE A 305 11.37 19.91 22.29
CA ILE A 305 12.28 18.78 22.17
C ILE A 305 12.65 18.53 20.71
N LEU A 306 11.67 18.59 19.80
CA LEU A 306 11.93 18.43 18.37
C LEU A 306 12.82 19.55 17.82
N THR A 307 12.61 20.80 18.24
CA THR A 307 13.45 21.95 17.87
C THR A 307 14.89 21.80 18.38
N ILE A 308 15.06 21.23 19.58
CA ILE A 308 16.38 20.92 20.13
C ILE A 308 17.05 19.80 19.34
N ILE A 309 16.31 18.73 18.99
CA ILE A 309 16.85 17.62 18.18
C ILE A 309 17.33 18.12 16.81
N THR A 310 16.54 18.95 16.13
CA THR A 310 16.95 19.52 14.82
C THR A 310 18.15 20.46 14.96
N SER A 311 18.23 21.23 16.06
CA SER A 311 19.40 22.06 16.35
C SER A 311 20.65 21.22 16.61
N ILE A 312 20.54 20.13 17.38
CA ILE A 312 21.64 19.19 17.65
C ILE A 312 22.09 18.52 16.35
N ASP A 313 21.16 18.11 15.47
CA ASP A 313 21.51 17.54 14.15
C ASP A 313 22.35 18.53 13.33
N LEU A 314 21.96 19.81 13.27
CA LEU A 314 22.74 20.84 12.59
C LEU A 314 24.11 21.08 13.23
N VAL A 315 24.21 21.05 14.56
CA VAL A 315 25.50 21.17 15.27
C VAL A 315 26.41 19.98 14.98
N ILE A 316 25.89 18.76 15.00
CA ILE A 316 26.66 17.55 14.66
C ILE A 316 27.15 17.64 13.21
N ARG A 317 26.27 18.04 12.29
CA ARG A 317 26.64 18.25 10.88
C ARG A 317 27.75 19.29 10.73
N MET A 318 27.66 20.40 11.45
CA MET A 318 28.69 21.43 11.50
C MET A 318 30.03 20.91 12.04
N LEU A 319 30.02 20.07 13.08
CA LEU A 319 31.23 19.49 13.67
C LEU A 319 31.92 18.51 12.73
N VAL A 320 31.14 17.69 12.01
CA VAL A 320 31.66 16.67 11.09
C VAL A 320 31.97 17.26 9.70
N GLY A 321 31.44 18.44 9.37
CA GLY A 321 31.52 19.01 8.02
C GLY A 321 30.51 18.42 7.04
N PHE A 322 29.43 17.81 7.54
CA PHE A 322 28.36 17.25 6.70
C PHE A 322 27.41 18.36 6.22
N PRO A 323 26.94 18.34 4.96
CA PRO A 323 26.01 19.36 4.47
C PRO A 323 24.76 19.51 5.34
N ALA A 324 24.28 20.73 5.54
CA ALA A 324 23.10 21.00 6.35
C ALA A 324 21.81 20.52 5.66
N THR A 325 21.70 20.79 4.36
CA THR A 325 20.51 20.63 3.53
C THR A 325 20.90 20.24 2.10
N PHE A 326 19.91 20.01 1.22
CA PHE A 326 20.19 19.85 -0.20
C PHE A 326 20.59 21.16 -0.89
N TYR A 327 20.26 22.33 -0.31
CA TYR A 327 20.60 23.65 -0.87
C TYR A 327 22.09 23.96 -0.80
N ASP A 328 22.80 23.31 0.11
CA ASP A 328 24.26 23.31 0.21
C ASP A 328 24.95 22.93 -1.10
N TYR A 329 24.35 22.06 -1.92
CA TYR A 329 24.87 21.65 -3.22
C TYR A 329 24.57 22.65 -4.35
N THR A 330 23.74 23.66 -4.08
CA THR A 330 23.43 24.77 -4.99
C THR A 330 24.22 26.02 -4.62
N PHE A 331 24.28 26.33 -3.33
CA PHE A 331 24.78 27.61 -2.83
C PHE A 331 26.14 27.49 -2.10
N GLY A 332 26.56 26.27 -1.76
CA GLY A 332 27.85 25.96 -1.14
C GLY A 332 28.72 25.07 -2.01
N ASN A 333 29.72 24.43 -1.40
CA ASN A 333 30.64 23.52 -2.07
C ASN A 333 30.96 22.29 -1.18
N PRO A 334 29.99 21.38 -1.01
CA PRO A 334 30.11 20.28 -0.07
C PRO A 334 31.08 19.20 -0.56
N GLU A 335 31.92 18.68 0.35
CA GLU A 335 32.89 17.63 0.03
C GLU A 335 32.25 16.26 -0.24
N ILE A 336 31.10 15.99 0.39
CA ILE A 336 30.41 14.70 0.26
C ILE A 336 29.66 14.65 -1.07
N PRO A 337 29.77 13.58 -1.87
CA PRO A 337 28.97 13.43 -3.08
C PRO A 337 27.47 13.46 -2.80
N PHE A 338 26.71 14.11 -3.68
CA PHE A 338 25.26 14.30 -3.54
C PHE A 338 24.49 13.00 -3.23
N PHE A 339 24.80 11.92 -3.95
CA PHE A 339 24.14 10.63 -3.76
C PHE A 339 24.45 10.01 -2.40
N SER A 340 25.70 10.12 -1.92
CA SER A 340 26.08 9.66 -0.58
C SER A 340 25.30 10.44 0.49
N PHE A 341 25.17 11.76 0.32
CA PHE A 341 24.37 12.59 1.22
C PHE A 341 22.89 12.20 1.21
N PHE A 342 22.31 11.92 0.04
CA PHE A 342 20.93 11.44 -0.06
C PHE A 342 20.70 10.14 0.75
N ILE A 343 21.58 9.14 0.61
CA ILE A 343 21.47 7.87 1.35
C ILE A 343 21.68 8.07 2.85
N ILE A 344 22.66 8.86 3.26
CA ILE A 344 22.92 9.18 4.67
C ILE A 344 21.69 9.84 5.31
N ASN A 345 21.05 10.80 4.63
CA ASN A 345 19.86 11.46 5.16
C ASN A 345 18.67 10.50 5.32
N ILE A 346 18.49 9.50 4.45
CA ILE A 346 17.47 8.47 4.65
C ILE A 346 17.72 7.71 5.96
N VAL A 347 18.98 7.35 6.26
CA VAL A 347 19.34 6.65 7.49
C VAL A 347 19.12 7.53 8.72
N ILE A 348 19.59 8.79 8.68
CA ILE A 348 19.38 9.76 9.77
C ILE A 348 17.89 9.97 10.03
N TYR A 349 17.08 10.11 8.98
CA TYR A 349 15.63 10.27 9.09
C TYR A 349 14.96 9.08 9.78
N ILE A 350 15.35 7.83 9.43
CA ILE A 350 14.85 6.63 10.12
C ILE A 350 15.16 6.68 11.62
N VAL A 351 16.35 7.17 12.00
CA VAL A 351 16.75 7.32 13.41
C VAL A 351 15.93 8.40 14.11
N ILE A 352 15.81 9.60 13.52
CA ILE A 352 15.00 10.70 14.05
C ILE A 352 13.54 10.25 14.24
N TYR A 353 13.00 9.48 13.31
CA TYR A 353 11.63 9.00 13.37
C TYR A 353 11.37 8.03 14.51
N ILE A 354 12.39 7.29 14.97
CA ILE A 354 12.28 6.50 16.20
C ILE A 354 12.08 7.43 17.41
N PHE A 355 12.77 8.57 17.48
CA PHE A 355 12.57 9.55 18.55
C PHE A 355 11.19 10.21 18.48
N VAL A 356 10.73 10.57 17.27
CA VAL A 356 9.37 11.10 17.07
C VAL A 356 8.32 10.09 17.55
N ARG A 357 8.42 8.82 17.11
CA ARG A 357 7.55 7.73 17.58
C ARG A 357 7.58 7.53 19.10
N TYR A 358 8.73 7.76 19.74
CA TYR A 358 8.84 7.70 21.19
C TYR A 358 8.09 8.86 21.88
N LEU A 359 8.10 10.06 21.30
CA LEU A 359 7.30 11.20 21.79
C LEU A 359 5.80 10.94 21.61
N GLU A 360 5.39 10.35 20.48
CA GLU A 360 4.01 9.89 20.24
C GLU A 360 3.54 8.91 21.31
N GLY A 361 4.31 7.84 21.57
CA GLY A 361 3.98 6.87 22.62
C GLY A 361 3.94 7.47 24.02
N LYS A 362 4.73 8.53 24.29
CA LYS A 362 4.66 9.30 25.54
C LYS A 362 3.36 10.09 25.66
N ALA A 363 2.88 10.67 24.57
CA ALA A 363 1.62 11.40 24.55
C ALA A 363 0.43 10.44 24.73
N ASP A 364 0.41 9.32 23.99
CA ASP A 364 -0.59 8.25 24.14
C ASP A 364 -0.64 7.72 25.59
N LEU A 365 0.52 7.44 26.19
CA LEU A 365 0.60 6.97 27.58
C LEU A 365 0.06 8.01 28.58
N TYR A 366 0.34 9.30 28.37
CA TYR A 366 -0.13 10.35 29.27
C TYR A 366 -1.66 10.54 29.16
N ALA A 367 -2.20 10.59 27.93
CA ALA A 367 -3.65 10.64 27.71
C ALA A 367 -4.37 9.43 28.32
N LYS A 368 -3.81 8.23 28.16
CA LYS A 368 -4.29 7.00 28.80
C LYS A 368 -4.31 7.12 30.33
N LYS A 369 -3.21 7.57 30.95
CA LYS A 369 -3.12 7.73 32.41
C LYS A 369 -4.13 8.74 32.97
N LYS A 370 -4.59 9.67 32.15
CA LYS A 370 -5.63 10.65 32.48
C LYS A 370 -7.06 10.18 32.18
N GLY A 371 -7.23 8.91 31.80
CA GLY A 371 -8.54 8.28 31.60
C GLY A 371 -9.09 8.37 30.18
N TYR A 372 -8.38 8.98 29.22
CA TYR A 372 -8.86 9.20 27.85
C TYR A 372 -8.49 8.08 26.86
N GLY A 373 -8.07 6.92 27.35
CA GLY A 373 -7.57 5.83 26.51
C GLY A 373 -8.64 5.24 25.57
N LYS A 374 -9.88 5.08 26.05
CA LYS A 374 -10.99 4.52 25.26
C LYS A 374 -11.39 5.47 24.14
N GLU A 375 -11.52 6.75 24.48
CA GLU A 375 -11.83 7.88 23.61
C GLU A 375 -10.80 8.02 22.49
N LEU A 376 -9.52 7.97 22.84
CA LEU A 376 -8.42 8.06 21.88
C LEU A 376 -8.44 6.89 20.89
N VAL A 377 -8.72 5.66 21.35
CA VAL A 377 -8.83 4.49 20.46
C VAL A 377 -10.02 4.63 19.50
N LYS A 378 -11.16 5.17 19.94
CA LYS A 378 -12.30 5.44 19.05
C LYS A 378 -11.94 6.45 17.96
N ALA A 379 -11.18 7.49 18.32
CA ALA A 379 -10.70 8.49 17.37
C ALA A 379 -9.69 7.89 16.37
N LEU A 380 -8.73 7.09 16.84
CA LEU A 380 -7.77 6.39 15.97
C LEU A 380 -8.48 5.46 14.98
N TYR A 381 -9.50 4.73 15.43
CA TYR A 381 -10.31 3.88 14.56
C TYR A 381 -11.07 4.70 13.51
N ASN A 382 -11.61 5.86 13.88
CA ASN A 382 -12.26 6.79 12.96
C ASN A 382 -11.31 7.25 11.84
N LEU A 383 -10.13 7.73 12.26
CA LEU A 383 -9.13 8.31 11.40
C LEU A 383 -8.58 7.25 10.43
N GLU A 384 -8.29 6.05 10.94
CA GLU A 384 -7.81 4.93 10.12
C GLU A 384 -8.86 4.44 9.10
N SER A 385 -10.16 4.58 9.43
CA SER A 385 -11.27 4.25 8.53
C SER A 385 -11.42 5.30 7.43
N PHE A 386 -11.20 6.58 7.74
CA PHE A 386 -11.12 7.63 6.73
C PHE A 386 -9.99 7.37 5.71
N TYR A 387 -8.84 6.85 6.16
CA TYR A 387 -7.69 6.54 5.31
C TYR A 387 -7.72 5.14 4.67
N ALA A 388 -8.80 4.35 4.80
CA ALA A 388 -8.85 2.96 4.37
C ALA A 388 -8.41 2.74 2.90
N THR A 389 -8.87 3.60 1.98
CA THR A 389 -8.56 3.53 0.54
C THR A 389 -7.14 3.99 0.17
N GLY A 390 -6.40 4.64 1.08
CA GLY A 390 -5.07 5.21 0.87
C GLY A 390 -3.99 4.77 1.87
N ARG A 391 -4.33 3.84 2.79
CA ARG A 391 -3.55 3.45 3.98
C ARG A 391 -2.06 3.16 3.73
N GLN A 392 -1.72 2.61 2.56
CA GLN A 392 -0.34 2.23 2.23
C GLN A 392 0.46 3.32 1.50
N ILE A 393 -0.22 4.25 0.85
CA ILE A 393 0.39 5.31 0.03
C ILE A 393 0.47 6.63 0.83
N GLY A 394 -0.27 6.74 1.94
CA GLY A 394 -0.24 7.91 2.83
C GLY A 394 -0.95 9.15 2.26
N LEU A 395 -1.64 9.00 1.13
CA LEU A 395 -2.39 10.07 0.47
C LEU A 395 -3.84 9.63 0.26
N ASN A 396 -4.77 10.34 0.90
CA ASN A 396 -6.19 10.14 0.67
C ASN A 396 -6.63 10.98 -0.54
N THR A 397 -7.04 10.31 -1.62
CA THR A 397 -7.55 10.93 -2.84
C THR A 397 -8.78 11.79 -2.59
N MET A 398 -9.56 11.51 -1.53
CA MET A 398 -10.71 12.32 -1.10
C MET A 398 -10.33 13.78 -0.85
N LEU A 399 -9.12 14.05 -0.35
CA LEU A 399 -8.66 15.41 -0.08
C LEU A 399 -8.36 16.22 -1.36
N LEU A 400 -8.22 15.53 -2.49
CA LEU A 400 -7.91 16.11 -3.81
C LEU A 400 -9.12 16.18 -4.75
N CYS A 401 -10.29 15.69 -4.36
CA CYS A 401 -11.51 15.69 -5.17
C CYS A 401 -12.71 16.32 -4.44
N ASP A 402 -13.80 16.56 -5.17
CA ASP A 402 -15.09 17.00 -4.57
C ASP A 402 -15.97 15.82 -4.13
N GLU A 403 -15.75 14.65 -4.73
CA GLU A 403 -16.54 13.45 -4.43
C GLU A 403 -16.24 12.98 -3.00
N LYS A 404 -17.30 12.79 -2.20
CA LYS A 404 -17.22 12.25 -0.84
C LYS A 404 -17.49 10.75 -0.84
N ILE A 405 -16.98 10.07 0.19
CA ILE A 405 -17.29 8.65 0.42
C ILE A 405 -18.78 8.53 0.75
N ASN A 406 -19.49 7.64 0.05
CA ASN A 406 -20.90 7.39 0.32
C ASN A 406 -21.10 6.53 1.57
N HIS A 407 -22.31 6.48 2.11
CA HIS A 407 -22.61 5.78 3.36
C HIS A 407 -22.23 4.28 3.32
N GLU A 408 -22.52 3.60 2.22
CA GLU A 408 -22.23 2.17 2.03
C GLU A 408 -20.72 1.86 2.04
N HIS A 409 -19.94 2.66 1.32
CA HIS A 409 -18.48 2.56 1.33
C HIS A 409 -17.91 2.94 2.69
N GLN A 410 -18.55 3.87 3.40
CA GLN A 410 -18.17 4.20 4.77
C GLN A 410 -18.35 2.99 5.69
N ILE A 411 -19.47 2.27 5.60
CA ILE A 411 -19.69 1.01 6.34
C ILE A 411 -18.58 0.00 6.03
N LEU A 412 -18.28 -0.22 4.75
CA LEU A 412 -17.21 -1.16 4.33
C LEU A 412 -15.84 -0.73 4.85
N ASN A 413 -15.49 0.55 4.76
CA ASN A 413 -14.22 1.08 5.25
C ASN A 413 -14.06 0.86 6.76
N TYR A 414 -15.11 1.08 7.56
CA TYR A 414 -15.05 0.85 9.01
C TYR A 414 -14.89 -0.63 9.33
N LEU A 415 -15.64 -1.50 8.65
CA LEU A 415 -15.56 -2.94 8.83
C LEU A 415 -14.16 -3.48 8.45
N GLU A 416 -13.65 -3.11 7.27
CA GLU A 416 -12.31 -3.51 6.82
C GLU A 416 -11.20 -2.97 7.73
N THR A 417 -11.40 -1.77 8.31
CA THR A 417 -10.44 -1.17 9.22
C THR A 417 -10.40 -1.88 10.57
N ALA A 418 -11.55 -2.30 11.10
CA ALA A 418 -11.62 -3.08 12.33
C ALA A 418 -10.90 -4.42 12.17
N GLU A 419 -11.21 -5.16 11.10
CA GLU A 419 -10.54 -6.42 10.75
C GLU A 419 -9.04 -6.21 10.52
N TYR A 420 -8.64 -5.11 9.87
CA TYR A 420 -7.24 -4.77 9.64
C TYR A 420 -6.47 -4.53 10.93
N ILE A 421 -7.00 -3.70 11.85
CA ILE A 421 -6.33 -3.40 13.12
C ILE A 421 -6.21 -4.68 13.95
N HIS A 422 -7.30 -5.44 14.09
CA HIS A 422 -7.34 -6.69 14.84
C HIS A 422 -6.37 -7.75 14.29
N SER A 423 -6.41 -8.00 12.99
CA SER A 423 -5.52 -8.99 12.35
C SER A 423 -4.05 -8.55 12.38
N SER A 424 -3.77 -7.25 12.32
CA SER A 424 -2.42 -6.70 12.42
C SER A 424 -1.85 -6.78 13.83
N LEU A 425 -2.69 -6.77 14.88
CA LEU A 425 -2.29 -7.08 16.26
C LEU A 425 -1.86 -8.55 16.43
N ILE A 426 -2.37 -9.47 15.60
CA ILE A 426 -2.01 -10.89 15.61
C ILE A 426 -0.74 -11.13 14.76
N LYS A 427 -0.76 -10.66 13.51
CA LYS A 427 0.32 -10.92 12.54
C LYS A 427 0.37 -9.79 11.50
N PRO A 428 1.12 -8.71 11.77
CA PRO A 428 1.24 -7.60 10.84
C PRO A 428 1.98 -8.04 9.56
N SER A 429 1.66 -7.39 8.44
CA SER A 429 2.32 -7.67 7.17
C SER A 429 3.75 -7.11 7.16
N ARG A 430 4.68 -7.82 6.52
CA ARG A 430 6.08 -7.34 6.41
C ARG A 430 6.18 -6.01 5.68
N ILE A 431 5.34 -5.79 4.67
CA ILE A 431 5.32 -4.54 3.90
C ILE A 431 4.88 -3.39 4.82
N SER A 432 3.83 -3.59 5.61
CA SER A 432 3.36 -2.59 6.59
C SER A 432 4.41 -2.25 7.65
N LEU A 433 5.22 -3.22 8.08
CA LEU A 433 6.31 -2.99 9.02
C LEU A 433 7.46 -2.19 8.39
N LEU A 434 7.82 -2.51 7.15
CA LEU A 434 8.89 -1.82 6.41
C LEU A 434 8.47 -0.40 6.00
N SER A 435 7.23 -0.21 5.54
CA SER A 435 6.73 1.11 5.16
C SER A 435 6.71 2.08 6.33
N ASN A 436 6.54 1.59 7.56
CA ASN A 436 6.56 2.43 8.76
C ASN A 436 7.94 3.03 9.07
N PHE A 437 9.04 2.55 8.47
CA PHE A 437 10.35 3.21 8.61
C PHE A 437 10.35 4.63 8.05
N LEU A 438 9.48 4.91 7.09
CA LEU A 438 9.34 6.24 6.49
C LEU A 438 8.20 7.07 7.10
N ASN A 439 7.53 6.56 8.14
CA ASN A 439 6.41 7.22 8.81
C ASN A 439 6.80 7.70 10.21
N SER A 440 6.40 8.94 10.54
CA SER A 440 6.66 9.58 11.84
C SER A 440 5.84 8.99 12.98
N HIS A 441 4.63 8.51 12.70
CA HIS A 441 3.76 7.88 13.70
C HIS A 441 3.94 6.35 13.72
N PRO A 442 3.86 5.73 14.92
CA PRO A 442 3.76 4.28 15.01
C PRO A 442 2.49 3.79 14.28
N PRO A 443 2.48 2.55 13.76
CA PRO A 443 1.27 1.98 13.17
C PRO A 443 0.11 2.00 14.16
N THR A 444 -1.09 2.34 13.69
CA THR A 444 -2.30 2.50 14.50
C THR A 444 -2.57 1.27 15.38
N TYR A 445 -2.37 0.06 14.87
CA TYR A 445 -2.55 -1.16 15.65
C TYR A 445 -1.57 -1.27 16.83
N TYR A 446 -0.32 -0.78 16.73
CA TYR A 446 0.59 -0.76 17.88
C TYR A 446 0.25 0.32 18.90
N ARG A 447 -0.26 1.47 18.44
CA ARG A 447 -0.80 2.51 19.34
C ARG A 447 -1.99 1.97 20.14
N VAL A 448 -2.93 1.29 19.47
CA VAL A 448 -4.07 0.62 20.11
C VAL A 448 -3.59 -0.40 21.15
N ALA A 449 -2.56 -1.20 20.84
CA ALA A 449 -1.96 -2.12 21.82
C ALA A 449 -1.37 -1.40 23.04
N ALA A 450 -0.69 -0.27 22.85
CA ALA A 450 -0.07 0.50 23.93
C ALA A 450 -1.11 1.22 24.81
N ILE A 451 -2.17 1.75 24.19
CA ILE A 451 -3.24 2.46 24.88
C ILE A 451 -4.10 1.49 25.71
N LEU A 452 -4.48 0.34 25.14
CA LEU A 452 -5.41 -0.60 25.81
C LEU A 452 -4.71 -1.67 26.67
N GLY A 453 -3.45 -2.00 26.36
CA GLY A 453 -2.63 -2.96 27.11
C GLY A 453 -1.74 -2.29 28.15
N GLU A 454 -1.19 -3.04 29.12
CA GLU A 454 -0.43 -2.45 30.25
C GLU A 454 1.10 -2.53 30.08
N ASP A 455 1.56 -3.36 29.15
CA ASP A 455 2.96 -3.81 29.17
C ASP A 455 3.89 -3.15 28.15
N LEU A 456 3.41 -2.14 27.42
CA LEU A 456 4.19 -1.44 26.39
C LEU A 456 4.68 -0.10 26.93
N THR A 457 6.00 0.05 27.01
CA THR A 457 6.63 1.34 27.24
C THR A 457 6.72 2.11 25.92
N PRO A 458 6.73 3.46 25.93
CA PRO A 458 6.88 4.26 24.71
C PRO A 458 8.12 3.89 23.89
N SER A 459 9.21 3.51 24.58
CA SER A 459 10.43 3.03 23.92
C SER A 459 10.19 1.72 23.18
N LYS A 460 9.54 0.73 23.79
CA LYS A 460 9.25 -0.54 23.12
C LYS A 460 8.34 -0.33 21.92
N GLU A 461 7.30 0.49 22.08
CA GLU A 461 6.36 0.84 21.01
C GLU A 461 7.07 1.44 19.79
N ALA A 462 7.95 2.43 19.97
CA ALA A 462 8.67 3.09 18.89
C ALA A 462 9.53 2.13 18.03
N PHE A 463 10.02 1.05 18.65
CA PHE A 463 10.82 0.00 17.99
C PHE A 463 10.01 -1.23 17.56
N LEU A 464 8.72 -1.35 17.88
CA LEU A 464 7.92 -2.51 17.51
C LEU A 464 7.95 -2.82 16.00
N PRO A 465 7.87 -1.84 15.07
CA PRO A 465 7.99 -2.11 13.63
C PRO A 465 9.28 -2.86 13.26
N LEU A 466 10.41 -2.51 13.89
CA LEU A 466 11.71 -3.17 13.71
C LEU A 466 11.72 -4.56 14.38
N ILE A 467 11.31 -4.63 15.65
CA ILE A 467 11.35 -5.85 16.47
C ILE A 467 10.48 -6.95 15.83
N CYS A 468 9.31 -6.57 15.31
CA CYS A 468 8.34 -7.48 14.70
C CYS A 468 8.66 -7.84 13.24
N LEU A 469 9.81 -7.46 12.67
CA LEU A 469 10.29 -8.07 11.42
C LEU A 469 10.58 -9.58 11.61
N SER A 470 10.95 -9.98 12.84
CA SER A 470 11.19 -11.38 13.20
C SER A 470 9.89 -12.12 13.52
N LYS A 471 9.73 -13.32 12.92
CA LYS A 471 8.55 -14.18 13.12
C LYS A 471 8.35 -14.60 14.58
N SER A 472 9.42 -14.83 15.34
CA SER A 472 9.31 -15.23 16.74
C SER A 472 8.80 -14.09 17.62
N LYS A 473 9.27 -12.87 17.35
CA LYS A 473 8.83 -11.66 18.05
C LYS A 473 7.39 -11.31 17.71
N ILE A 474 6.95 -11.47 16.46
CA ILE A 474 5.53 -11.33 16.08
C ILE A 474 4.64 -12.19 16.98
N ARG A 475 4.96 -13.49 17.14
CA ARG A 475 4.16 -14.38 17.98
C ARG A 475 4.16 -13.97 19.45
N LYS A 476 5.34 -13.62 19.98
CA LYS A 476 5.48 -13.17 21.37
C LYS A 476 4.57 -11.96 21.66
N TYR A 477 4.63 -10.95 20.80
CA TYR A 477 3.81 -9.74 20.96
C TYR A 477 2.34 -9.98 20.60
N GLY A 478 2.05 -10.83 19.63
CA GLY A 478 0.69 -11.26 19.32
C GLY A 478 0.00 -11.92 20.52
N ASN A 479 0.68 -12.81 21.26
CA ASN A 479 0.12 -13.32 22.53
C ASN A 479 -0.06 -12.20 23.56
N LYS A 480 0.96 -11.33 23.69
CA LYS A 480 0.94 -10.22 24.64
C LYS A 480 -0.21 -9.22 24.40
N PHE A 481 -0.64 -9.07 23.16
CA PHE A 481 -1.69 -8.11 22.77
C PHE A 481 -3.10 -8.68 22.85
N GLU A 482 -3.30 -9.88 23.41
CA GLU A 482 -4.62 -10.51 23.52
C GLU A 482 -5.64 -9.66 24.28
N SER A 483 -5.31 -9.22 25.50
CA SER A 483 -6.20 -8.34 26.28
C SER A 483 -6.51 -7.03 25.56
N ALA A 484 -5.52 -6.45 24.87
CA ALA A 484 -5.73 -5.22 24.09
C ALA A 484 -6.66 -5.44 22.89
N ARG A 485 -6.55 -6.59 22.20
CA ARG A 485 -7.46 -6.97 21.11
C ARG A 485 -8.90 -7.10 21.62
N GLU A 486 -9.13 -7.84 22.69
CA GLU A 486 -10.48 -8.04 23.23
C GLU A 486 -11.14 -6.72 23.66
N LYS A 487 -10.36 -5.79 24.24
CA LYS A 487 -10.84 -4.45 24.55
C LYS A 487 -11.15 -3.66 23.27
N PHE A 488 -10.29 -3.74 22.25
CA PHE A 488 -10.51 -3.07 20.96
C PHE A 488 -11.77 -3.59 20.26
N ASP A 489 -11.99 -4.91 20.25
CA ASP A 489 -13.16 -5.56 19.66
C ASP A 489 -14.47 -4.98 20.20
N LYS A 490 -14.56 -4.82 21.52
CA LYS A 490 -15.72 -4.21 22.19
C LYS A 490 -15.88 -2.73 21.79
N ILE A 491 -14.79 -1.96 21.77
CA ILE A 491 -14.82 -0.54 21.44
C ILE A 491 -15.24 -0.31 19.98
N ALA A 492 -14.63 -1.05 19.06
CA ALA A 492 -14.87 -0.93 17.63
C ALA A 492 -16.30 -1.35 17.28
N THR A 493 -16.76 -2.51 17.81
CA THR A 493 -18.13 -3.00 17.60
C THR A 493 -19.15 -2.04 18.17
N GLN A 494 -19.00 -1.59 19.43
CA GLN A 494 -19.91 -0.61 20.03
C GLN A 494 -20.00 0.67 19.20
N LYS A 495 -18.86 1.20 18.75
CA LYS A 495 -18.82 2.41 17.92
C LYS A 495 -19.51 2.20 16.57
N PHE A 496 -19.22 1.10 15.88
CA PHE A 496 -19.83 0.80 14.59
C PHE A 496 -21.35 0.65 14.71
N SER A 497 -21.83 -0.12 15.68
CA SER A 497 -23.26 -0.30 15.94
C SER A 497 -23.97 1.03 16.24
N GLN A 498 -23.36 1.90 17.05
CA GLN A 498 -23.91 3.23 17.36
C GLN A 498 -23.88 4.16 16.15
N PHE A 499 -22.78 4.20 15.41
CA PHE A 499 -22.59 5.14 14.30
C PHE A 499 -23.47 4.81 13.08
N PHE A 500 -23.67 3.52 12.79
CA PHE A 500 -24.47 3.06 11.66
C PHE A 500 -25.86 2.57 12.05
N GLN A 501 -26.24 2.66 13.33
CA GLN A 501 -27.53 2.19 13.86
C GLN A 501 -27.79 0.71 13.54
N ILE A 502 -26.76 -0.13 13.73
CA ILE A 502 -26.82 -1.58 13.50
C ILE A 502 -26.85 -2.28 14.86
N GLU A 503 -28.02 -2.77 15.25
CA GLU A 503 -28.22 -3.44 16.54
C GLU A 503 -27.52 -4.79 16.62
N ASN A 504 -27.58 -5.59 15.54
CA ASN A 504 -26.96 -6.91 15.46
C ASN A 504 -26.06 -7.01 14.22
N VAL A 505 -24.75 -7.15 14.46
CA VAL A 505 -23.75 -7.25 13.40
C VAL A 505 -23.87 -8.58 12.65
N SER A 506 -24.19 -9.68 13.33
CA SER A 506 -24.36 -10.99 12.67
C SER A 506 -25.48 -10.95 11.64
N ASP A 507 -26.62 -10.36 12.00
CA ASP A 507 -27.77 -10.19 11.09
C ASP A 507 -27.41 -9.28 9.91
N PHE A 508 -26.67 -8.20 10.17
CA PHE A 508 -26.15 -7.33 9.11
C PHE A 508 -25.23 -8.09 8.14
N LEU A 509 -24.30 -8.89 8.64
CA LEU A 509 -23.37 -9.68 7.81
C LEU A 509 -24.10 -10.75 6.97
N ASN A 510 -25.16 -11.35 7.53
CA ASN A 510 -26.06 -12.25 6.80
C ASN A 510 -26.83 -11.49 5.71
N ARG A 511 -27.37 -10.31 6.01
CA ARG A 511 -28.11 -9.47 5.06
C ARG A 511 -27.27 -9.09 3.83
N ILE A 512 -25.99 -8.75 4.00
CA ILE A 512 -25.06 -8.47 2.88
C ILE A 512 -24.52 -9.74 2.19
N ASN A 513 -25.15 -10.88 2.43
CA ASN A 513 -24.82 -12.21 1.94
C ASN A 513 -23.32 -12.57 2.07
N ARG A 514 -22.70 -12.27 3.22
CA ARG A 514 -21.26 -12.51 3.41
C ARG A 514 -20.88 -14.00 3.35
N LYS A 515 -21.85 -14.90 3.55
CA LYS A 515 -21.65 -16.37 3.49
C LYS A 515 -21.14 -16.85 2.14
N GLU A 516 -21.53 -16.17 1.05
CA GLU A 516 -21.12 -16.49 -0.33
C GLU A 516 -19.58 -16.48 -0.50
N LEU A 517 -18.86 -15.66 0.26
CA LEU A 517 -17.38 -15.62 0.22
C LEU A 517 -16.72 -16.97 0.57
N TYR A 518 -17.45 -17.82 1.30
CA TYR A 518 -17.00 -19.12 1.77
C TYR A 518 -17.61 -20.28 0.99
N GLU A 519 -18.55 -20.05 0.06
CA GLU A 519 -19.28 -21.11 -0.65
C GLU A 519 -18.32 -22.13 -1.29
N PHE A 520 -17.29 -21.64 -1.98
CA PHE A 520 -16.28 -22.49 -2.60
C PHE A 520 -15.22 -23.02 -1.63
N ASP A 521 -15.32 -22.77 -0.34
CA ASP A 521 -14.41 -23.30 0.68
C ASP A 521 -15.10 -24.31 1.62
N LEU A 522 -16.44 -24.36 1.63
CA LEU A 522 -17.20 -25.34 2.42
C LEU A 522 -16.99 -26.78 1.94
N ASN A 523 -17.09 -27.72 2.88
CA ASN A 523 -16.89 -29.16 2.72
C ASN A 523 -15.55 -29.56 2.11
N LYS A 524 -14.51 -28.74 2.34
CA LYS A 524 -13.14 -29.00 1.90
C LYS A 524 -12.22 -29.15 3.10
N ASP A 525 -11.17 -29.94 2.91
CA ASP A 525 -10.20 -30.22 3.96
C ASP A 525 -9.09 -29.18 3.97
N TYR A 526 -8.76 -28.72 5.17
CA TYR A 526 -7.72 -27.74 5.39
C TYR A 526 -6.85 -28.15 6.57
N LEU A 527 -5.56 -27.84 6.44
CA LEU A 527 -4.66 -27.70 7.57
C LEU A 527 -4.78 -26.28 8.10
N PHE A 528 -5.37 -26.15 9.28
CA PHE A 528 -5.47 -24.92 10.05
C PHE A 528 -4.21 -24.76 10.90
N THR A 529 -3.49 -23.65 10.71
CA THR A 529 -2.31 -23.31 11.50
C THR A 529 -2.59 -22.07 12.33
N ASN A 530 -2.58 -22.19 13.65
CA ASN A 530 -2.72 -21.05 14.55
C ASN A 530 -1.49 -20.12 14.39
N LYS A 531 -1.75 -18.83 14.14
CA LYS A 531 -0.73 -17.82 13.83
C LYS A 531 0.18 -17.50 15.02
N LEU A 532 -0.27 -17.76 16.24
CA LEU A 532 0.41 -17.39 17.48
C LEU A 532 1.20 -18.55 18.09
N ASN A 533 0.56 -19.71 18.31
CA ASN A 533 1.19 -20.86 18.98
C ASN A 533 1.71 -21.95 17.99
N ASN A 534 1.38 -21.84 16.69
CA ASN A 534 1.63 -22.84 15.62
C ASN A 534 0.98 -24.20 15.83
N GLU A 535 -0.06 -24.28 16.66
CA GLU A 535 -0.91 -25.46 16.73
C GLU A 535 -1.53 -25.74 15.35
N LEU A 536 -1.55 -27.02 15.00
CA LEU A 536 -1.99 -27.53 13.72
C LEU A 536 -3.19 -28.41 13.92
N ILE A 537 -4.25 -28.14 13.16
CA ILE A 537 -5.49 -28.91 13.16
C ILE A 537 -5.79 -29.29 11.71
N LEU A 538 -6.01 -30.57 11.45
CA LEU A 538 -6.53 -31.06 10.16
C LEU A 538 -8.04 -31.25 10.29
N GLY A 539 -8.81 -30.50 9.50
CA GLY A 539 -10.26 -30.58 9.58
C GLY A 539 -10.95 -30.19 8.28
N THR A 540 -12.21 -30.62 8.16
CA THR A 540 -13.10 -30.22 7.07
C THR A 540 -13.87 -28.97 7.48
N LEU A 541 -13.84 -27.91 6.67
CA LEU A 541 -14.65 -26.72 6.93
C LEU A 541 -16.13 -27.03 6.63
N ARG A 542 -16.96 -27.13 7.66
CA ARG A 542 -18.39 -27.48 7.52
C ARG A 542 -19.26 -26.27 7.33
N ASN A 543 -19.03 -25.23 8.11
CA ASN A 543 -19.84 -24.02 8.09
C ASN A 543 -19.05 -22.81 8.60
N VAL A 544 -19.63 -21.63 8.44
CA VAL A 544 -19.13 -20.37 9.00
C VAL A 544 -20.26 -19.71 9.76
N HIS A 545 -20.00 -19.36 11.01
CA HIS A 545 -20.90 -18.61 11.88
C HIS A 545 -20.44 -17.15 11.93
N PHE A 546 -21.36 -16.21 11.76
CA PHE A 546 -21.05 -14.79 11.89
C PHE A 546 -21.28 -14.34 13.32
N ASN A 547 -20.26 -13.73 13.91
CA ASN A 547 -20.31 -13.24 15.27
C ASN A 547 -20.93 -11.84 15.30
N ASP A 548 -21.48 -11.46 16.45
CA ASP A 548 -21.88 -10.08 16.72
C ASP A 548 -20.65 -9.20 17.07
N ASN A 549 -19.71 -9.12 16.13
CA ASN A 549 -18.41 -8.46 16.29
C ASN A 549 -17.84 -8.09 14.91
N ILE A 550 -17.39 -6.85 14.73
CA ILE A 550 -16.84 -6.37 13.45
C ILE A 550 -15.35 -6.63 13.24
N CYS A 551 -14.59 -6.89 14.30
CA CYS A 551 -13.16 -7.20 14.24
C CYS A 551 -12.92 -8.68 13.93
N GLU A 552 -13.76 -9.53 14.54
CA GLU A 552 -13.75 -10.98 14.39
C GLU A 552 -15.11 -11.42 13.86
N THR A 553 -15.37 -11.10 12.59
CA THR A 553 -16.68 -11.27 11.95
C THR A 553 -17.11 -12.72 11.84
N ASP A 554 -16.17 -13.65 11.69
CA ASP A 554 -16.45 -15.03 11.34
C ASP A 554 -15.71 -16.05 12.20
N THR A 555 -16.48 -17.06 12.59
CA THR A 555 -16.03 -18.26 13.30
C THR A 555 -16.21 -19.46 12.39
N LEU A 556 -15.15 -20.24 12.20
CA LEU A 556 -15.12 -21.40 11.33
C LEU A 556 -15.56 -22.64 12.12
N ILE A 557 -16.62 -23.30 11.66
CA ILE A 557 -17.06 -24.58 12.21
C ILE A 557 -16.38 -25.68 11.40
N ILE A 558 -15.49 -26.41 12.06
CA ILE A 558 -14.68 -27.44 11.41
C ILE A 558 -14.94 -28.80 12.05
N TYR A 559 -14.96 -29.84 11.23
CA TYR A 559 -14.93 -31.22 11.71
C TYR A 559 -13.46 -31.64 11.84
N ASP A 560 -12.98 -31.76 13.09
CA ASP A 560 -11.62 -32.23 13.37
C ASP A 560 -11.53 -33.72 13.02
N MET A 561 -10.69 -34.04 12.04
CA MET A 561 -10.56 -35.41 11.54
C MET A 561 -9.93 -36.36 12.56
N LYS A 562 -9.13 -35.82 13.49
CA LYS A 562 -8.40 -36.62 14.46
C LYS A 562 -9.24 -36.88 15.70
N GLU A 563 -9.81 -35.82 16.28
CA GLU A 563 -10.65 -35.90 17.46
C GLU A 563 -12.09 -36.33 17.14
N LYS A 564 -12.44 -36.43 15.84
CA LYS A 564 -13.75 -36.85 15.32
C LYS A 564 -14.92 -36.06 15.92
N ARG A 565 -14.73 -34.75 16.07
CA ARG A 565 -15.73 -33.84 16.64
C ARG A 565 -15.72 -32.51 15.92
N GLU A 566 -16.83 -31.80 16.00
CA GLU A 566 -16.88 -30.42 15.54
C GLU A 566 -16.24 -29.49 16.56
N ILE A 567 -15.41 -28.57 16.07
CA ILE A 567 -14.80 -27.52 16.86
C ILE A 567 -14.95 -26.17 16.16
N SER A 568 -14.94 -25.13 16.97
CA SER A 568 -15.12 -23.74 16.55
C SER A 568 -13.77 -23.02 16.57
N LEU A 569 -13.36 -22.49 15.41
CA LEU A 569 -12.09 -21.77 15.27
C LEU A 569 -12.31 -20.31 14.87
N LYS A 570 -11.69 -19.41 15.63
CA LYS A 570 -11.58 -17.99 15.33
C LYS A 570 -10.81 -17.74 14.03
N SER A 571 -11.48 -17.29 12.96
CA SER A 571 -10.88 -17.13 11.63
C SER A 571 -9.63 -16.23 11.64
N SER A 572 -9.65 -15.18 12.47
CA SER A 572 -8.56 -14.22 12.64
C SER A 572 -7.24 -14.88 13.12
N LEU A 573 -7.32 -15.94 13.93
CA LEU A 573 -6.18 -16.62 14.54
C LEU A 573 -5.58 -17.72 13.66
N TYR A 574 -6.31 -18.23 12.68
CA TYR A 574 -5.86 -19.38 11.88
C TYR A 574 -5.50 -19.01 10.45
N GLN A 575 -4.44 -19.63 9.94
CA GLN A 575 -4.11 -19.64 8.52
C GLN A 575 -4.56 -20.99 7.95
N ARG A 576 -5.30 -20.97 6.84
CA ARG A 576 -5.81 -22.18 6.18
C ARG A 576 -4.94 -22.56 5.00
N THR A 577 -4.57 -23.84 4.91
CA THR A 577 -3.90 -24.41 3.74
C THR A 577 -4.74 -25.58 3.25
N ARG A 578 -5.23 -25.52 2.00
CA ARG A 578 -6.07 -26.60 1.45
C ARG A 578 -5.27 -27.89 1.31
N VAL A 579 -5.86 -28.99 1.75
CA VAL A 579 -5.28 -30.33 1.71
C VAL A 579 -6.26 -31.28 1.03
N ILE A 580 -5.75 -32.26 0.30
CA ILE A 580 -6.52 -33.35 -0.31
C ILE A 580 -5.70 -34.62 -0.03
N ILE A 581 -6.19 -35.43 0.91
CA ILE A 581 -5.61 -36.76 1.18
C ILE A 581 -5.83 -37.65 -0.05
N ASP A 582 -4.84 -38.46 -0.36
CA ASP A 582 -4.69 -39.20 -1.62
C ASP A 582 -4.66 -38.32 -2.88
N GLY A 583 -4.50 -37.00 -2.70
CA GLY A 583 -4.34 -36.04 -3.78
C GLY A 583 -2.94 -36.11 -4.38
N LEU A 584 -2.85 -35.88 -5.69
CA LEU A 584 -1.59 -35.76 -6.41
C LEU A 584 -1.01 -34.34 -6.30
N TYR A 585 0.22 -34.22 -5.82
CA TYR A 585 0.94 -32.97 -5.63
C TYR A 585 2.26 -32.93 -6.40
N PHE A 586 2.61 -31.74 -6.88
CA PHE A 586 3.89 -31.45 -7.54
C PHE A 586 4.62 -30.34 -6.78
N CYS A 587 5.26 -30.71 -5.67
CA CYS A 587 6.06 -29.81 -4.84
C CYS A 587 7.28 -29.28 -5.61
N ASP A 588 7.93 -30.15 -6.39
CA ASP A 588 9.09 -29.86 -7.22
C ASP A 588 8.75 -30.07 -8.71
N LYS A 589 9.69 -29.82 -9.63
CA LYS A 589 9.40 -29.71 -11.07
C LYS A 589 8.91 -31.00 -11.76
N LYS A 590 9.08 -32.19 -11.18
CA LYS A 590 8.85 -33.45 -11.93
C LYS A 590 8.33 -34.62 -11.11
N THR A 591 8.47 -34.61 -9.79
CA THR A 591 8.13 -35.76 -8.97
C THR A 591 6.66 -35.74 -8.56
N PRO A 592 5.83 -36.67 -9.04
CA PRO A 592 4.49 -36.86 -8.50
C PRO A 592 4.58 -37.38 -7.08
N LEU A 593 3.86 -36.73 -6.18
CA LEU A 593 3.79 -37.09 -4.77
C LEU A 593 2.33 -37.20 -4.37
N ILE A 594 1.91 -38.39 -3.92
CA ILE A 594 0.56 -38.61 -3.41
C ILE A 594 0.59 -38.33 -1.91
N LEU A 595 -0.20 -37.38 -1.43
CA LEU A 595 -0.26 -37.10 0.00
C LEU A 595 -1.07 -38.19 0.69
N LYS A 596 -0.41 -39.07 1.46
CA LYS A 596 -1.08 -40.18 2.15
C LYS A 596 -1.58 -39.79 3.52
N ASP A 597 -0.81 -38.99 4.24
CA ASP A 597 -1.17 -38.59 5.61
C ASP A 597 -0.41 -37.33 6.04
N ILE A 598 -0.82 -36.77 7.18
CA ILE A 598 -0.13 -35.71 7.90
C ILE A 598 0.20 -36.23 9.30
N GLU A 599 1.48 -36.52 9.53
CA GLU A 599 1.96 -37.01 10.82
C GLU A 599 2.22 -35.83 11.76
N PHE A 600 1.40 -35.73 12.81
CA PHE A 600 1.55 -34.73 13.86
C PHE A 600 2.55 -35.19 14.91
N ASN A 601 3.38 -34.27 15.39
CA ASN A 601 4.16 -34.49 16.60
C ASN A 601 3.23 -34.52 17.82
N ARG A 602 3.67 -35.11 18.94
CA ARG A 602 2.91 -35.28 20.20
C ARG A 602 2.22 -33.99 20.68
N ASN A 603 2.82 -32.83 20.41
CA ASN A 603 2.33 -31.52 20.87
C ASN A 603 1.55 -30.73 19.79
N TYR A 604 1.28 -31.31 18.62
CA TYR A 604 0.56 -30.67 17.50
C TYR A 604 1.12 -29.34 16.97
N LYS A 605 2.29 -28.91 17.44
CA LYS A 605 2.99 -27.68 17.01
C LYS A 605 3.94 -27.90 15.83
N ASP A 606 4.07 -29.14 15.40
CA ASP A 606 4.87 -29.54 14.26
C ASP A 606 4.24 -30.77 13.63
N ALA A 607 4.33 -30.85 12.31
CA ALA A 607 3.86 -32.00 11.57
C ALA A 607 4.67 -32.18 10.30
N LYS A 608 4.57 -33.38 9.73
CA LYS A 608 5.22 -33.77 8.49
C LYS A 608 4.15 -34.24 7.52
N TYR A 609 4.19 -33.71 6.30
CA TYR A 609 3.46 -34.31 5.19
C TYR A 609 4.11 -35.66 4.85
N ILE A 610 3.31 -36.73 4.82
CA ILE A 610 3.72 -38.05 4.36
C ILE A 610 3.28 -38.19 2.91
N PHE A 611 4.25 -38.17 2.00
CA PHE A 611 4.01 -38.42 0.59
C PHE A 611 4.41 -39.84 0.21
N ALA A 612 3.63 -40.50 -0.65
CA ALA A 612 4.07 -41.67 -1.38
C ALA A 612 4.57 -41.26 -2.77
N LYS A 613 5.70 -41.81 -3.20
CA LYS A 613 6.19 -41.73 -4.58
C LYS A 613 5.54 -42.83 -5.43
N THR A 614 5.80 -42.82 -6.74
CA THR A 614 5.31 -43.82 -7.70
C THR A 614 5.78 -45.25 -7.42
N ASP A 615 6.89 -45.42 -6.71
CA ASP A 615 7.43 -46.71 -6.25
C ASP A 615 6.88 -47.13 -4.87
N ASN A 616 5.83 -46.44 -4.38
CA ASN A 616 5.28 -46.57 -3.03
C ASN A 616 6.27 -46.25 -1.88
N SER A 617 7.46 -45.72 -2.16
CA SER A 617 8.36 -45.26 -1.11
C SER A 617 7.77 -44.02 -0.40
N LEU A 618 7.79 -44.04 0.93
CA LEU A 618 7.30 -42.94 1.75
C LEU A 618 8.38 -41.86 1.91
N PHE A 619 7.97 -40.62 1.73
CA PHE A 619 8.82 -39.45 1.81
C PHE A 619 8.18 -38.38 2.70
N LYS A 620 8.87 -38.03 3.79
CA LYS A 620 8.36 -37.10 4.80
C LYS A 620 8.93 -35.69 4.58
N LYS A 621 8.06 -34.67 4.53
CA LYS A 621 8.45 -33.25 4.42
C LYS A 621 7.87 -32.45 5.59
N LYS A 622 8.72 -31.69 6.31
CA LYS A 622 8.27 -30.82 7.42
C LYS A 622 7.35 -29.71 6.90
N ILE A 623 6.24 -29.46 7.59
CA ILE A 623 5.25 -28.44 7.18
C ILE A 623 5.85 -27.03 7.22
N LYS A 624 6.68 -26.72 8.23
CA LYS A 624 7.30 -25.39 8.38
C LYS A 624 8.19 -24.97 7.21
N ASP A 625 8.80 -25.97 6.57
CA ASP A 625 9.74 -25.76 5.46
C ASP A 625 9.08 -25.97 4.09
N THR A 626 7.85 -26.50 4.07
CA THR A 626 7.15 -26.91 2.85
C THR A 626 5.93 -26.03 2.60
N LYS A 627 5.99 -25.21 1.55
CA LYS A 627 4.81 -24.52 1.03
C LYS A 627 4.06 -25.46 0.09
N LEU A 628 2.97 -26.04 0.56
CA LEU A 628 2.18 -27.00 -0.20
C LEU A 628 1.51 -26.31 -1.42
N PRO A 629 1.75 -26.77 -2.66
CA PRO A 629 0.98 -26.32 -3.82
C PRO A 629 -0.43 -26.89 -3.78
N ASN A 630 -1.30 -26.37 -4.64
CA ASN A 630 -2.59 -27.02 -4.88
C ASN A 630 -2.40 -28.42 -5.46
N SER A 631 -3.19 -29.38 -4.99
CA SER A 631 -3.28 -30.69 -5.64
C SER A 631 -3.86 -30.54 -7.05
N VAL A 632 -3.39 -31.37 -7.98
CA VAL A 632 -3.95 -31.41 -9.34
C VAL A 632 -5.38 -31.95 -9.34
N GLN A 633 -5.78 -32.66 -8.29
CA GLN A 633 -7.16 -33.13 -8.11
C GLN A 633 -8.19 -32.01 -8.08
N ILE A 634 -7.79 -30.76 -7.80
CA ILE A 634 -8.68 -29.60 -7.89
C ILE A 634 -9.25 -29.44 -9.31
N LEU A 635 -8.52 -29.88 -10.34
CA LEU A 635 -8.99 -29.86 -11.73
C LEU A 635 -10.24 -30.71 -11.95
N LYS A 636 -10.51 -31.75 -11.13
CA LYS A 636 -11.77 -32.51 -11.21
C LYS A 636 -13.01 -31.65 -10.98
N ASN A 637 -12.87 -30.56 -10.21
CA ASN A 637 -13.97 -29.61 -10.02
C ASN A 637 -14.26 -28.77 -11.28
N PHE A 638 -13.43 -28.88 -12.31
CA PHE A 638 -13.61 -28.14 -13.56
C PHE A 638 -14.55 -28.88 -14.51
N THR A 639 -14.60 -30.21 -14.44
CA THR A 639 -15.52 -31.06 -15.22
C THR A 639 -16.95 -30.53 -15.09
N ASP A 640 -17.64 -30.45 -16.22
CA ASP A 640 -19.01 -29.92 -16.37
C ASP A 640 -19.20 -28.47 -15.90
N ASN A 641 -18.11 -27.69 -15.82
CA ASN A 641 -18.16 -26.29 -15.45
C ASN A 641 -17.50 -25.37 -16.49
N ASP A 642 -17.91 -24.10 -16.45
CA ASP A 642 -17.42 -23.07 -17.36
C ASP A 642 -16.01 -22.59 -16.95
N LEU A 643 -15.10 -22.56 -17.93
CA LEU A 643 -13.71 -22.16 -17.85
C LEU A 643 -13.47 -20.82 -18.55
N PHE A 644 -12.58 -20.00 -17.99
CA PHE A 644 -12.24 -18.70 -18.54
C PHE A 644 -10.86 -18.75 -19.17
N PHE A 645 -10.80 -18.70 -20.50
CA PHE A 645 -9.56 -18.84 -21.26
C PHE A 645 -9.11 -17.50 -21.84
N LYS A 646 -7.91 -17.06 -21.49
CA LYS A 646 -7.28 -15.85 -22.02
C LYS A 646 -6.49 -16.19 -23.28
N GLU A 647 -6.95 -15.70 -24.43
CA GLU A 647 -6.33 -15.92 -25.74
C GLU A 647 -6.30 -14.61 -26.54
N LYS A 648 -5.12 -14.19 -27.00
CA LYS A 648 -4.91 -12.93 -27.75
C LYS A 648 -5.59 -11.72 -27.10
N GLY A 649 -5.40 -11.55 -25.79
CA GLY A 649 -5.98 -10.45 -25.02
C GLY A 649 -7.50 -10.55 -24.75
N LYS A 650 -8.20 -11.54 -25.32
CA LYS A 650 -9.62 -11.81 -25.09
C LYS A 650 -9.79 -12.89 -24.03
N THR A 651 -10.76 -12.71 -23.15
CA THR A 651 -11.22 -13.80 -22.29
C THR A 651 -12.43 -14.46 -22.96
N LYS A 652 -12.37 -15.77 -23.16
CA LYS A 652 -13.45 -16.58 -23.75
C LYS A 652 -13.94 -17.60 -22.74
N ILE A 653 -15.22 -17.94 -22.84
CA ILE A 653 -15.85 -18.95 -21.99
C ILE A 653 -15.83 -20.28 -22.76
N PHE A 654 -15.24 -21.29 -22.13
CA PHE A 654 -15.25 -22.67 -22.59
C PHE A 654 -15.99 -23.53 -21.57
N HIS A 655 -16.50 -24.67 -22.00
CA HIS A 655 -17.10 -25.67 -21.11
C HIS A 655 -16.14 -26.85 -21.00
N CYS A 656 -15.78 -27.25 -19.79
CA CYS A 656 -14.89 -28.40 -19.57
C CYS A 656 -15.70 -29.70 -19.67
N LEU A 657 -15.35 -30.58 -20.60
CA LEU A 657 -16.00 -31.88 -20.74
C LEU A 657 -15.36 -32.93 -19.82
N GLU A 658 -14.03 -32.92 -19.73
CA GLU A 658 -13.31 -33.97 -19.02
C GLU A 658 -11.94 -33.47 -18.58
N THR A 659 -11.46 -33.98 -17.45
CA THR A 659 -10.09 -33.79 -16.97
C THR A 659 -9.40 -35.14 -16.82
N ASP A 660 -8.44 -35.43 -17.68
CA ASP A 660 -7.64 -36.67 -17.61
C ASP A 660 -6.44 -36.43 -16.69
N ILE A 661 -6.49 -36.98 -15.47
CA ILE A 661 -5.45 -36.84 -14.46
C ILE A 661 -4.59 -38.10 -14.44
N LYS A 662 -3.39 -37.99 -15.01
CA LYS A 662 -2.36 -39.03 -15.01
C LYS A 662 -1.26 -38.77 -13.98
N ASN A 663 -0.43 -39.78 -13.76
CA ASN A 663 0.66 -39.74 -12.77
C ASN A 663 1.81 -38.79 -13.16
N THR A 664 1.92 -38.38 -14.42
CA THR A 664 2.94 -37.41 -14.86
C THR A 664 2.29 -36.08 -15.22
N TYR A 665 2.89 -34.97 -14.76
CA TYR A 665 2.33 -33.62 -15.01
C TYR A 665 2.21 -33.29 -16.50
N GLU A 666 3.02 -33.93 -17.34
CA GLU A 666 3.06 -33.69 -18.79
C GLU A 666 1.91 -34.33 -19.55
N GLU A 667 1.29 -35.36 -18.98
CA GLU A 667 0.20 -36.12 -19.58
C GLU A 667 -1.18 -35.71 -19.05
N ILE A 668 -1.23 -34.83 -18.05
CA ILE A 668 -2.50 -34.31 -17.52
C ILE A 668 -3.13 -33.40 -18.57
N GLU A 669 -4.38 -33.67 -18.94
CA GLU A 669 -5.07 -33.01 -20.04
C GLU A 669 -6.44 -32.46 -19.61
N LEU A 670 -6.79 -31.29 -20.15
CA LEU A 670 -8.12 -30.69 -20.03
C LEU A 670 -8.78 -30.72 -21.40
N LYS A 671 -9.93 -31.39 -21.51
CA LYS A 671 -10.76 -31.42 -22.72
C LYS A 671 -11.92 -30.44 -22.56
N PHE A 672 -12.07 -29.54 -23.52
CA PHE A 672 -13.11 -28.50 -23.45
C PHE A 672 -13.68 -28.15 -24.82
N THR A 673 -14.88 -27.59 -24.81
CA THR A 673 -15.61 -27.11 -26.00
C THR A 673 -16.01 -25.66 -25.85
N ASN A 674 -16.12 -24.95 -26.97
CA ASN A 674 -16.51 -23.55 -26.95
C ASN A 674 -18.02 -23.42 -26.71
N LYS A 675 -18.43 -22.74 -25.62
CA LYS A 675 -19.85 -22.56 -25.25
C LYS A 675 -20.65 -21.83 -26.36
N SER A 676 -19.99 -20.95 -27.12
CA SER A 676 -20.65 -20.20 -28.21
C SER A 676 -20.91 -21.00 -29.50
N SER A 677 -20.52 -22.27 -29.56
CA SER A 677 -20.70 -23.13 -30.73
C SER A 677 -20.83 -24.61 -30.34
N MET A 678 -21.65 -24.92 -29.33
CA MET A 678 -21.83 -26.30 -28.84
C MET A 678 -22.26 -27.31 -29.92
N LYS A 679 -22.85 -26.87 -31.04
CA LYS A 679 -23.40 -27.77 -32.06
C LYS A 679 -22.40 -28.29 -33.11
N GLN A 680 -21.19 -27.72 -33.28
CA GLN A 680 -20.35 -28.06 -34.47
C GLN A 680 -18.81 -27.96 -34.32
N GLN A 681 -18.21 -28.19 -33.13
CA GLN A 681 -16.73 -28.25 -33.04
C GLN A 681 -16.19 -29.45 -32.25
N LYS A 682 -15.10 -30.04 -32.77
CA LYS A 682 -14.32 -31.09 -32.11
C LYS A 682 -13.80 -30.59 -30.75
N PRO A 683 -13.81 -31.43 -29.70
CA PRO A 683 -13.25 -31.07 -28.40
C PRO A 683 -11.76 -30.72 -28.53
N VAL A 684 -11.34 -29.64 -27.87
CA VAL A 684 -9.94 -29.22 -27.83
C VAL A 684 -9.33 -29.80 -26.56
N SER A 685 -8.29 -30.63 -26.72
CA SER A 685 -7.47 -31.09 -25.59
C SER A 685 -6.22 -30.22 -25.44
N LEU A 686 -5.96 -29.73 -24.23
CA LEU A 686 -4.70 -29.06 -23.89
C LEU A 686 -4.03 -29.72 -22.69
N LYS A 687 -2.72 -29.95 -22.81
CA LYS A 687 -1.88 -30.48 -21.75
C LYS A 687 -1.58 -29.42 -20.70
N LEU A 688 -1.60 -29.82 -19.43
CA LEU A 688 -1.34 -28.95 -18.29
C LEU A 688 0.08 -28.34 -18.32
N LYS A 689 1.05 -29.05 -18.91
CA LYS A 689 2.41 -28.54 -19.14
C LYS A 689 2.47 -27.30 -20.04
N ASP A 690 1.43 -27.00 -20.79
CA ASP A 690 1.38 -25.83 -21.69
C ASP A 690 0.51 -24.70 -21.11
N LEU A 691 -0.06 -24.89 -19.91
CA LEU A 691 -1.03 -24.00 -19.31
C LEU A 691 -0.55 -23.32 -18.02
N ILE A 692 -1.08 -22.13 -17.79
CA ILE A 692 -0.97 -21.39 -16.55
C ILE A 692 -2.39 -21.24 -16.02
N ILE A 693 -2.66 -21.79 -14.84
CA ILE A 693 -4.00 -21.85 -14.27
C ILE A 693 -4.02 -21.08 -12.95
N ARG A 694 -4.94 -20.11 -12.85
CA ARG A 694 -5.24 -19.34 -11.64
C ARG A 694 -6.61 -19.74 -11.12
N PRO A 695 -6.67 -20.62 -10.11
CA PRO A 695 -7.95 -21.11 -9.58
C PRO A 695 -8.72 -20.02 -8.83
N LYS A 696 -10.04 -20.18 -8.80
CA LYS A 696 -11.02 -19.36 -8.07
C LYS A 696 -11.21 -17.95 -8.63
N ASN A 697 -10.19 -17.12 -8.59
CA ASN A 697 -10.31 -15.68 -8.88
C ASN A 697 -10.21 -15.42 -10.39
N ILE A 698 -11.32 -14.99 -10.99
CA ILE A 698 -11.42 -14.58 -12.39
C ILE A 698 -11.53 -13.07 -12.45
N TYR A 699 -10.85 -12.46 -13.43
CA TYR A 699 -10.93 -11.03 -13.65
C TYR A 699 -10.81 -10.69 -15.14
N ILE A 700 -11.46 -9.60 -15.52
CA ILE A 700 -11.49 -9.10 -16.90
C ILE A 700 -11.26 -7.60 -16.85
N SER A 701 -10.20 -7.13 -17.50
CA SER A 701 -9.98 -5.71 -17.70
C SER A 701 -10.82 -5.20 -18.86
N ILE A 702 -11.56 -4.12 -18.63
CA ILE A 702 -12.42 -3.46 -19.61
C ILE A 702 -11.59 -2.44 -20.38
N GLY A 703 -11.35 -2.74 -21.67
CA GLY A 703 -10.50 -1.91 -22.52
C GLY A 703 -11.24 -0.72 -23.14
N LYS A 704 -10.51 0.36 -23.42
CA LYS A 704 -11.02 1.47 -24.27
C LYS A 704 -11.26 1.01 -25.71
N ASN A 705 -10.45 0.05 -26.18
CA ASN A 705 -10.50 -0.41 -27.57
C ASN A 705 -11.70 -1.34 -27.82
N LYS A 706 -12.47 -1.05 -28.87
CA LYS A 706 -13.64 -1.85 -29.30
C LYS A 706 -13.29 -3.29 -29.69
N THR A 707 -12.03 -3.58 -30.02
CA THR A 707 -11.55 -4.91 -30.44
C THR A 707 -11.90 -6.05 -29.47
N PHE A 708 -12.01 -5.74 -28.17
CA PHE A 708 -12.30 -6.72 -27.12
C PHE A 708 -13.75 -6.68 -26.62
N ARG A 709 -14.56 -5.73 -27.09
CA ARG A 709 -15.89 -5.43 -26.54
C ARG A 709 -16.84 -6.64 -26.59
N LYS A 710 -16.85 -7.37 -27.71
CA LYS A 710 -17.70 -8.57 -27.87
C LYS A 710 -17.35 -9.67 -26.86
N SER A 711 -16.08 -9.83 -26.49
CA SER A 711 -15.69 -10.81 -25.46
C SER A 711 -16.00 -10.33 -24.04
N GLU A 712 -15.85 -9.02 -23.79
CA GLU A 712 -16.19 -8.42 -22.49
C GLU A 712 -17.69 -8.57 -22.20
N ILE A 713 -18.55 -8.19 -23.16
CA ILE A 713 -20.01 -8.29 -23.07
C ILE A 713 -20.45 -9.73 -22.80
N LYS A 714 -19.91 -10.71 -23.54
CA LYS A 714 -20.26 -12.14 -23.34
C LYS A 714 -20.02 -12.63 -21.92
N ILE A 715 -19.00 -12.12 -21.23
CA ILE A 715 -18.74 -12.52 -19.85
C ILE A 715 -19.65 -11.79 -18.88
N ILE A 716 -20.00 -10.53 -19.17
CA ILE A 716 -20.99 -9.81 -18.38
C ILE A 716 -22.37 -10.45 -18.51
N GLU A 717 -22.78 -10.84 -19.71
CA GLU A 717 -24.00 -11.63 -19.95
C GLU A 717 -23.98 -12.96 -19.19
N TRP A 718 -22.82 -13.63 -19.17
CA TRP A 718 -22.63 -14.83 -18.35
C TRP A 718 -22.78 -14.55 -16.85
N LEU A 719 -22.27 -13.42 -16.35
CA LEU A 719 -22.44 -13.01 -14.96
C LEU A 719 -23.90 -12.69 -14.63
N ILE A 720 -24.64 -12.10 -15.56
CA ILE A 720 -26.09 -11.88 -15.45
C ILE A 720 -26.82 -13.22 -15.40
N GLU A 721 -26.46 -14.19 -16.26
CA GLU A 721 -27.08 -15.53 -16.26
C GLU A 721 -26.81 -16.29 -14.96
N LYS A 722 -25.57 -16.23 -14.45
CA LYS A 722 -25.14 -17.02 -13.29
C LYS A 722 -25.38 -16.34 -11.94
N GLN A 723 -25.73 -15.05 -11.93
CA GLN A 723 -25.94 -14.27 -10.71
C GLN A 723 -24.81 -14.45 -9.68
N CYS A 724 -23.56 -14.37 -10.15
CA CYS A 724 -22.40 -14.43 -9.26
C CYS A 724 -22.11 -13.06 -8.66
N ARG A 725 -21.71 -13.02 -7.38
CA ARG A 725 -21.18 -11.80 -6.77
C ARG A 725 -19.93 -11.32 -7.50
N ALA A 726 -20.06 -10.12 -8.08
CA ALA A 726 -19.03 -9.44 -8.84
C ALA A 726 -18.51 -8.22 -8.08
N TYR A 727 -17.22 -7.94 -8.28
CA TYR A 727 -16.51 -6.76 -7.82
C TYR A 727 -16.18 -5.92 -9.05
N VAL A 728 -16.79 -4.75 -9.16
CA VAL A 728 -16.67 -3.85 -10.30
C VAL A 728 -15.80 -2.67 -9.90
N PHE A 729 -14.55 -2.64 -10.33
CA PHE A 729 -13.61 -1.54 -10.07
C PHE A 729 -13.82 -0.41 -11.07
N LEU A 730 -13.88 0.82 -10.56
CA LEU A 730 -14.20 2.04 -11.28
C LEU A 730 -13.01 2.99 -11.32
N LYS A 731 -12.91 3.75 -12.42
CA LYS A 731 -11.94 4.83 -12.61
C LYS A 731 -12.36 6.10 -11.87
N ARG A 732 -12.55 6.00 -10.55
CA ARG A 732 -12.95 7.11 -9.68
C ARG A 732 -11.94 7.33 -8.56
N PRO A 733 -11.82 8.57 -8.03
CA PRO A 733 -10.89 8.87 -6.95
C PRO A 733 -11.36 8.29 -5.60
N VAL A 734 -12.68 8.25 -5.36
CA VAL A 734 -13.34 7.61 -4.21
C VAL A 734 -14.53 6.79 -4.72
N ASN A 735 -15.14 5.95 -3.87
CA ASN A 735 -16.23 5.04 -4.26
C ASN A 735 -15.86 4.23 -5.52
N ASN A 736 -14.63 3.72 -5.54
CA ASN A 736 -13.98 3.21 -6.74
C ASN A 736 -14.18 1.71 -6.95
N PHE A 737 -15.06 1.07 -6.17
CA PHE A 737 -15.45 -0.31 -6.42
C PHE A 737 -16.90 -0.53 -5.99
N GLU A 738 -17.64 -1.34 -6.74
CA GLU A 738 -19.00 -1.74 -6.38
C GLU A 738 -19.06 -3.26 -6.24
N ILE A 739 -19.75 -3.74 -5.21
CA ILE A 739 -19.92 -5.18 -4.96
C ILE A 739 -21.40 -5.53 -5.10
N GLY A 740 -21.71 -6.55 -5.90
CA GLY A 740 -23.09 -6.99 -6.09
C GLY A 740 -23.28 -7.93 -7.26
N TYR A 741 -24.52 -8.01 -7.73
CA TYR A 741 -24.93 -8.88 -8.83
C TYR A 741 -25.30 -8.03 -10.05
N ILE A 742 -24.70 -8.35 -11.20
CA ILE A 742 -24.99 -7.63 -12.43
C ILE A 742 -26.38 -8.05 -12.91
N THR A 743 -27.27 -7.08 -13.10
CA THR A 743 -28.68 -7.34 -13.46
C THR A 743 -28.94 -7.16 -14.94
N SER A 744 -28.36 -6.15 -15.58
CA SER A 744 -28.57 -5.88 -17.00
C SER A 744 -27.49 -4.99 -17.63
N LEU A 745 -27.46 -5.01 -18.96
CA LEU A 745 -26.68 -4.09 -19.80
C LEU A 745 -27.63 -3.20 -20.60
N GLU A 746 -27.36 -1.91 -20.62
CA GLU A 746 -28.11 -0.94 -21.43
C GLU A 746 -27.30 -0.53 -22.67
N TYR A 747 -27.98 -0.56 -23.80
CA TYR A 747 -27.42 -0.28 -25.12
C TYR A 747 -27.94 1.05 -25.67
N ASP A 748 -27.08 1.79 -26.36
CA ASP A 748 -27.44 3.02 -27.06
C ASP A 748 -28.47 2.71 -28.16
N LYS A 749 -29.74 3.11 -27.95
CA LYS A 749 -30.84 2.88 -28.91
C LYS A 749 -30.73 3.79 -30.15
N THR A 750 -29.86 4.80 -30.16
CA THR A 750 -29.82 5.84 -31.20
C THR A 750 -28.86 5.55 -32.36
N LYS A 751 -28.09 4.45 -32.32
CA LYS A 751 -27.10 4.11 -33.38
C LYS A 751 -27.43 2.79 -34.06
N LYS A 752 -27.69 2.84 -35.37
CA LYS A 752 -27.99 1.66 -36.21
C LYS A 752 -26.83 0.64 -36.25
N SER A 753 -27.14 -0.54 -35.69
CA SER A 753 -26.95 -1.92 -36.19
C SER A 753 -25.60 -2.63 -36.37
N ASP A 754 -24.41 -2.06 -36.20
CA ASP A 754 -23.18 -2.90 -36.30
C ASP A 754 -22.16 -2.78 -35.15
N ASN A 755 -22.39 -1.87 -34.21
CA ASN A 755 -21.53 -1.72 -33.03
C ASN A 755 -22.37 -1.76 -31.76
N LEU A 756 -22.34 -2.89 -31.03
CA LEU A 756 -22.88 -3.01 -29.67
C LEU A 756 -22.14 -2.02 -28.75
N ILE A 757 -22.64 -0.79 -28.66
CA ILE A 757 -22.18 0.21 -27.71
C ILE A 757 -23.02 0.08 -26.46
N VAL A 758 -22.44 -0.57 -25.46
CA VAL A 758 -22.98 -0.58 -24.09
C VAL A 758 -22.66 0.75 -23.44
N ASP A 759 -23.68 1.43 -22.97
CA ASP A 759 -23.56 2.71 -22.27
C ASP A 759 -23.49 2.51 -20.76
N PHE A 760 -24.37 1.67 -20.22
CA PHE A 760 -24.49 1.46 -18.78
C PHE A 760 -24.57 -0.03 -18.41
N LEU A 761 -24.07 -0.32 -17.22
CA LEU A 761 -24.19 -1.58 -16.52
C LEU A 761 -25.02 -1.35 -15.26
N ARG A 762 -26.07 -2.14 -15.06
CA ARG A 762 -26.85 -2.11 -13.81
C ARG A 762 -26.36 -3.21 -12.89
N ILE A 763 -26.10 -2.84 -11.63
CA ILE A 763 -25.73 -3.77 -10.57
C ILE A 763 -26.73 -3.60 -9.43
N LYS A 764 -27.20 -4.71 -8.86
CA LYS A 764 -27.84 -4.72 -7.55
C LYS A 764 -26.75 -4.96 -6.52
N ASN A 765 -26.40 -3.94 -5.75
CA ASN A 765 -25.31 -4.04 -4.79
C ASN A 765 -25.66 -4.96 -3.60
N ILE A 766 -24.68 -5.23 -2.75
CA ILE A 766 -24.87 -6.06 -1.53
C ILE A 766 -25.74 -5.41 -0.45
N PHE A 767 -26.14 -4.15 -0.64
CA PHE A 767 -27.07 -3.41 0.22
C PHE A 767 -28.46 -3.30 -0.44
N ASP A 768 -28.75 -4.14 -1.44
CA ASP A 768 -29.99 -4.19 -2.22
C ASP A 768 -30.33 -2.96 -3.07
N GLN A 769 -29.41 -2.00 -3.22
CA GLN A 769 -29.59 -0.82 -4.07
C GLN A 769 -29.26 -1.13 -5.53
N THR A 770 -30.04 -0.55 -6.44
CA THR A 770 -29.75 -0.62 -7.88
C THR A 770 -28.87 0.55 -8.30
N ILE A 771 -27.63 0.26 -8.68
CA ILE A 771 -26.64 1.25 -9.12
C ILE A 771 -26.48 1.15 -10.63
N VAL A 772 -26.48 2.31 -11.30
CA VAL A 772 -26.23 2.43 -12.75
C VAL A 772 -24.81 2.94 -12.95
N ILE A 773 -23.97 2.11 -13.58
CA ILE A 773 -22.55 2.38 -13.77
C ILE A 773 -22.28 2.63 -15.26
N PRO A 774 -21.73 3.79 -15.64
CA PRO A 774 -21.28 4.01 -17.01
C PRO A 774 -20.21 2.98 -17.42
N TYR A 775 -20.40 2.29 -18.53
CA TYR A 775 -19.49 1.22 -18.98
C TYR A 775 -18.05 1.74 -19.15
N LYS A 776 -17.89 2.99 -19.60
CA LYS A 776 -16.58 3.64 -19.81
C LYS A 776 -15.79 3.86 -18.51
N SER A 777 -16.49 3.98 -17.37
CA SER A 777 -15.85 4.15 -16.05
C SER A 777 -15.39 2.84 -15.43
N ILE A 778 -15.77 1.68 -15.99
CA ILE A 778 -15.33 0.38 -15.48
C ILE A 778 -13.87 0.12 -15.91
N GLU A 779 -13.05 -0.29 -14.96
CA GLU A 779 -11.66 -0.69 -15.20
C GLU A 779 -11.52 -2.21 -15.24
N VAL A 780 -11.98 -2.88 -14.18
CA VAL A 780 -11.86 -4.32 -14.00
C VAL A 780 -13.16 -4.85 -13.39
N ILE A 781 -13.61 -6.00 -13.88
CA ILE A 781 -14.62 -6.81 -13.19
C ILE A 781 -13.92 -8.07 -12.71
N SER A 782 -14.07 -8.39 -11.43
CA SER A 782 -13.58 -9.66 -10.87
C SER A 782 -14.65 -10.39 -10.09
N PHE A 783 -14.56 -11.70 -10.05
CA PHE A 783 -15.50 -12.57 -9.33
C PHE A 783 -14.80 -13.90 -9.01
N ASP A 784 -15.33 -14.60 -8.01
CA ASP A 784 -14.88 -15.94 -7.67
C ASP A 784 -15.81 -16.99 -8.31
N TYR A 785 -15.23 -18.10 -8.77
CA TYR A 785 -16.00 -19.22 -9.30
C TYR A 785 -15.33 -20.57 -9.00
N LYS A 786 -16.04 -21.66 -9.26
CA LYS A 786 -15.58 -23.04 -9.00
C LYS A 786 -14.33 -23.43 -9.78
N THR A 787 -14.06 -22.73 -10.89
CA THR A 787 -13.03 -23.08 -11.87
C THR A 787 -11.81 -22.16 -11.78
N ALA A 788 -11.27 -21.71 -12.93
CA ALA A 788 -10.05 -20.95 -13.02
C ALA A 788 -10.01 -20.03 -14.25
N LEU A 789 -9.15 -19.03 -14.16
CA LEU A 789 -8.63 -18.30 -15.31
C LEU A 789 -7.40 -19.04 -15.87
N ILE A 790 -7.46 -19.41 -17.15
CA ILE A 790 -6.46 -20.23 -17.86
C ILE A 790 -5.82 -19.42 -18.98
N GLN A 791 -4.51 -19.57 -19.17
CA GLN A 791 -3.77 -18.99 -20.30
C GLN A 791 -2.67 -19.94 -20.79
N LYS A 792 -2.33 -19.90 -22.09
CA LYS A 792 -1.23 -20.73 -22.64
C LYS A 792 0.12 -20.11 -22.30
N LYS A 793 1.11 -20.92 -21.93
CA LYS A 793 2.49 -20.48 -21.67
C LYS A 793 3.15 -19.90 -22.91
N LYS A 794 2.83 -20.43 -24.09
CA LYS A 794 3.34 -19.88 -25.35
C LYS A 794 2.81 -18.47 -25.62
N ASP A 795 1.76 -18.05 -24.93
CA ASP A 795 1.16 -16.72 -25.03
C ASP A 795 1.62 -15.81 -23.88
N THR A 796 2.61 -16.17 -23.06
CA THR A 796 3.16 -15.27 -22.03
C THR A 796 4.61 -14.89 -22.31
N SER A 797 4.94 -13.62 -22.01
CA SER A 797 6.29 -13.09 -22.19
C SER A 797 7.31 -13.80 -21.31
N PHE A 798 8.59 -13.70 -21.68
CA PHE A 798 9.67 -14.31 -20.91
C PHE A 798 9.68 -13.81 -19.46
N PHE A 799 9.53 -12.50 -19.23
CA PHE A 799 9.47 -11.92 -17.89
C PHE A 799 8.22 -12.31 -17.13
N SER A 800 7.06 -12.41 -17.80
CA SER A 800 5.84 -12.91 -17.16
C SER A 800 6.02 -14.34 -16.65
N LYS A 801 6.73 -15.21 -17.39
CA LYS A 801 7.07 -16.57 -16.95
C LYS A 801 7.98 -16.58 -15.71
N ILE A 802 8.96 -15.67 -15.65
CA ILE A 802 9.79 -15.48 -14.45
C ILE A 802 8.91 -15.02 -13.28
N GLY A 803 8.02 -14.06 -13.51
CA GLY A 803 7.03 -13.60 -12.52
C GLY A 803 6.19 -14.75 -11.96
N TYR A 804 5.68 -15.65 -12.82
CA TYR A 804 4.93 -16.82 -12.37
C TYR A 804 5.77 -17.85 -11.64
N LYS A 805 7.05 -18.00 -11.97
CA LYS A 805 8.00 -18.83 -11.23
C LYS A 805 8.22 -18.28 -9.81
N ILE A 806 8.39 -16.97 -9.68
CA ILE A 806 8.52 -16.29 -8.39
C ILE A 806 7.22 -16.44 -7.59
N LEU A 807 6.07 -16.18 -8.22
CA LEU A 807 4.75 -16.34 -7.61
C LEU A 807 4.54 -17.76 -7.10
N LYS A 808 4.89 -18.78 -7.89
CA LYS A 808 4.82 -20.18 -7.48
C LYS A 808 5.72 -20.47 -6.27
N LYS A 809 6.95 -19.93 -6.23
CA LYS A 809 7.86 -20.10 -5.09
C LYS A 809 7.34 -19.41 -3.82
N LEU A 810 6.70 -18.25 -3.97
CA LEU A 810 6.24 -17.45 -2.85
C LEU A 810 4.87 -17.92 -2.31
N LYS A 811 3.92 -18.21 -3.20
CA LYS A 811 2.52 -18.58 -2.94
C LYS A 811 2.06 -19.69 -3.92
N PRO A 812 2.56 -20.93 -3.80
CA PRO A 812 2.30 -22.02 -4.76
C PRO A 812 0.82 -22.41 -4.89
N GLN A 813 0.00 -22.12 -3.90
CA GLN A 813 -1.45 -22.32 -3.90
C GLN A 813 -2.23 -21.35 -4.80
N LYS A 814 -1.62 -20.24 -5.24
CA LYS A 814 -2.29 -19.25 -6.11
C LYS A 814 -2.19 -19.57 -7.60
N ILE A 815 -1.35 -20.53 -8.00
CA ILE A 815 -1.06 -20.77 -9.40
C ILE A 815 -0.63 -22.23 -9.64
N LEU A 816 -1.25 -22.90 -10.61
CA LEU A 816 -0.73 -24.14 -11.17
C LEU A 816 0.10 -23.79 -12.42
N TYR A 817 1.42 -23.92 -12.28
CA TYR A 817 2.40 -23.57 -13.31
C TYR A 817 3.64 -24.47 -13.19
N LEU A 818 4.23 -24.88 -14.31
CA LEU A 818 5.40 -25.75 -14.33
C LEU A 818 6.26 -25.48 -15.55
N ASN A 819 7.50 -25.00 -15.37
CA ASN A 819 8.40 -24.76 -16.49
C ASN A 819 9.45 -25.87 -16.56
N LYS A 820 9.61 -26.47 -17.75
CA LYS A 820 10.92 -26.93 -18.21
C LYS A 820 11.75 -25.66 -18.45
N VAL A 821 12.98 -25.61 -17.93
CA VAL A 821 13.93 -24.59 -18.38
C VAL A 821 14.36 -25.03 -19.77
#